data_AF-A0A7J7DCM6-F1
#
_entry.id   AF-A0A7J7DCM6-F1
#
_cell.length_a   1.000
_cell.length_b   1.000
_cell.length_c   1.000
_cell.angle_alpha   90.00
_cell.angle_beta   90.00
_cell.angle_gamma   90.00
#
_symmetry.space_group_name_H-M   'P 1'
#
loop_
_entity.id
_entity.type
_entity.pdbx_description
1 polymer ?
#
loop_
_entity_poly.entity_id
_entity_poly.type
_entity_poly.pdbx_seq_one_letter_code
_entity_poly.pdbx_strand_id
1 'polypeptide(L)'
;MLGHHNTSQVLDSLLSEFEASVHGPSKCLNLSSFMQQRLIFVLFFVFLFLVGVFGGRSRAVVQLGRVGRSINPMPQLLYISQLMPLECMLQHNVLCSMCCLFPIMWQTGNNPVCLQGPILQHAKKKIEEVSSENNDLILKCRSIEDKMELLTKRLESSVKLNNEYQKCYEDAINDIKKLSDPYRSRVTELENRFKSSEERCSSLLKLLDSVAQETLQWKTKYEEELTKEKATDNQFNTEIAVLKSRISLAEVRVAAANEQSQSAQKEVDEWKNKYEAAVEEAKASLQKVAIDQESSTMEAQSREDSLRTVFFNSLAEKVDTEIKDKVAKLEHAEQRVATLSLELEAAESRIKNYESESSALKLQIKELVDKYEIVNTSAQTLKKQATMLEKEKNYLEQKYHSELERSAEAHERCKASGKEVRVESELIGTAPKKDFASDIEAVGVQQPAVERLAHVEKTQLRIESLERENRPLASEVDRCRVSEESAISKAALLEVKVKEREEEIKSLLKLINENGVGSLQNLKSSSGPECAAYSVANEMREAPSDQPYSVQGEVKLLQQELSTNSKNETLLDSEQRSNSDGKRLRSPKVFSDFVCMDSDEEKVEQSKRPKRAMTPRRCTIVADMNSPIMTNEDKSESQKSHSGDYTKFTVTELWQELMKHGFVSELLELKRPKKKDILDLYKKLVLQRQ
;
A
#
# COMPACT_ATOMS: atom_id res chain seq x y z
N MET A 1 -25.07 -78.04 19.75
CA MET A 1 -24.47 -79.39 19.80
C MET A 1 -22.99 -79.28 20.16
N LEU A 2 -22.63 -78.94 21.41
CA LEU A 2 -21.22 -78.77 21.82
C LEU A 2 -20.92 -79.05 23.31
N GLY A 3 -21.92 -79.33 24.15
CA GLY A 3 -21.73 -79.57 25.59
C GLY A 3 -21.56 -81.03 26.03
N HIS A 4 -21.96 -82.01 25.20
CA HIS A 4 -22.01 -83.42 25.60
C HIS A 4 -20.65 -84.15 25.61
N HIS A 5 -19.64 -83.64 24.89
CA HIS A 5 -18.37 -84.37 24.74
C HIS A 5 -17.51 -84.29 26.01
N ASN A 6 -17.35 -83.09 26.57
CA ASN A 6 -16.59 -82.85 27.80
C ASN A 6 -17.23 -83.56 29.00
N THR A 7 -18.57 -83.69 29.03
CA THR A 7 -19.26 -84.43 30.11
C THR A 7 -18.99 -85.93 30.08
N SER A 8 -18.73 -86.53 28.90
CA SER A 8 -18.33 -87.95 28.82
C SER A 8 -16.91 -88.13 29.34
N GLN A 9 -15.94 -87.36 28.83
CA GLN A 9 -14.52 -87.53 29.21
C GLN A 9 -14.29 -87.40 30.73
N VAL A 10 -14.99 -86.49 31.41
CA VAL A 10 -14.94 -86.36 32.88
C VAL A 10 -15.60 -87.56 33.58
N LEU A 11 -16.68 -88.11 33.02
CA LEU A 11 -17.33 -89.33 33.50
C LEU A 11 -16.39 -90.55 33.37
N ASP A 12 -15.81 -90.73 32.19
CA ASP A 12 -14.97 -91.87 31.83
C ASP A 12 -13.65 -91.87 32.63
N SER A 13 -13.06 -90.68 32.86
CA SER A 13 -11.89 -90.50 33.74
C SER A 13 -12.18 -90.90 35.19
N LEU A 14 -13.32 -90.46 35.75
CA LEU A 14 -13.72 -90.80 37.13
C LEU A 14 -14.13 -92.28 37.27
N LEU A 15 -14.65 -92.90 36.21
CA LEU A 15 -14.93 -94.34 36.20
C LEU A 15 -13.63 -95.15 36.26
N SER A 16 -12.65 -94.81 35.42
CA SER A 16 -11.34 -95.46 35.39
C SER A 16 -10.59 -95.33 36.72
N GLU A 17 -10.64 -94.15 37.35
CA GLU A 17 -10.06 -93.91 38.68
C GLU A 17 -10.76 -94.73 39.79
N PHE A 18 -12.07 -94.96 39.68
CA PHE A 18 -12.82 -95.84 40.59
C PHE A 18 -12.54 -97.33 40.34
N GLU A 19 -12.33 -97.76 39.10
CA GLU A 19 -11.96 -99.14 38.76
C GLU A 19 -10.53 -99.49 39.21
N ALA A 20 -9.58 -98.57 39.04
CA ALA A 20 -8.20 -98.71 39.51
C ALA A 20 -8.06 -98.81 41.06
N SER A 21 -9.10 -98.41 41.81
CA SER A 21 -9.10 -98.47 43.27
C SER A 21 -9.27 -99.92 43.80
N VAL A 22 -8.17 -100.49 44.28
CA VAL A 22 -8.08 -101.85 44.86
C VAL A 22 -8.94 -101.97 46.14
N HIS A 23 -9.37 -103.20 46.46
CA HIS A 23 -10.42 -103.48 47.45
C HIS A 23 -10.12 -102.97 48.87
N GLY A 24 -11.12 -102.35 49.50
CA GLY A 24 -11.12 -101.97 50.91
C GLY A 24 -12.35 -101.12 51.30
N PRO A 25 -12.57 -100.85 52.61
CA PRO A 25 -13.72 -100.07 53.09
C PRO A 25 -13.85 -98.67 52.45
N SER A 26 -12.73 -98.08 52.04
CA SER A 26 -12.65 -96.81 51.30
C SER A 26 -13.50 -96.79 50.03
N LYS A 27 -13.73 -97.95 49.38
CA LYS A 27 -14.54 -98.02 48.15
C LYS A 27 -16.02 -97.74 48.40
N CYS A 28 -16.55 -98.09 49.58
CA CYS A 28 -17.90 -97.72 50.00
C CYS A 28 -18.02 -96.23 50.34
N LEU A 29 -16.97 -95.64 50.93
CA LEU A 29 -16.90 -94.21 51.26
C LEU A 29 -16.85 -93.34 49.99
N ASN A 30 -16.03 -93.73 49.01
CA ASN A 30 -15.95 -93.05 47.72
C ASN A 30 -17.23 -93.25 46.89
N LEU A 31 -17.86 -94.43 46.92
CA LEU A 31 -19.15 -94.66 46.26
C LEU A 31 -20.27 -93.84 46.91
N SER A 32 -20.27 -93.69 48.24
CA SER A 32 -21.20 -92.82 48.96
C SER A 32 -21.02 -91.35 48.56
N SER A 33 -19.78 -90.85 48.53
CA SER A 33 -19.43 -89.51 48.03
C SER A 33 -19.91 -89.28 46.60
N PHE A 34 -19.63 -90.23 45.69
CA PHE A 34 -20.05 -90.16 44.29
C PHE A 34 -21.58 -90.13 44.14
N MET A 35 -22.30 -90.99 44.88
CA MET A 35 -23.77 -90.99 44.88
C MET A 35 -24.35 -89.69 45.45
N GLN A 36 -23.73 -89.12 46.49
CA GLN A 36 -24.14 -87.85 47.09
C GLN A 36 -23.91 -86.67 46.12
N GLN A 37 -22.76 -86.63 45.44
CA GLN A 37 -22.49 -85.65 44.38
C GLN A 37 -23.44 -85.81 43.18
N ARG A 38 -23.73 -87.05 42.76
CA ARG A 38 -24.73 -87.34 41.70
C ARG A 38 -26.12 -86.84 42.08
N LEU A 39 -26.56 -87.08 43.32
CA LEU A 39 -27.85 -86.63 43.82
C LEU A 39 -27.92 -85.09 43.84
N ILE A 40 -26.87 -84.41 44.30
CA ILE A 40 -26.75 -82.95 44.27
C ILE A 40 -26.81 -82.43 42.82
N PHE A 41 -26.10 -83.04 41.88
CA PHE A 41 -26.06 -82.61 40.49
C PHE A 41 -27.42 -82.81 39.77
N VAL A 42 -28.11 -83.91 40.05
CA VAL A 42 -29.48 -84.17 39.56
C VAL A 42 -30.47 -83.18 40.18
N LEU A 43 -30.40 -82.93 41.50
CA LEU A 43 -31.25 -81.93 42.17
C LEU A 43 -30.99 -80.51 41.63
N PHE A 44 -29.73 -80.17 41.32
CA PHE A 44 -29.37 -78.89 40.71
C PHE A 44 -29.93 -78.74 39.29
N PHE A 45 -29.86 -79.80 38.47
CA PHE A 45 -30.49 -79.79 37.14
C PHE A 45 -32.02 -79.76 37.20
N VAL A 46 -32.65 -80.48 38.13
CA VAL A 46 -34.11 -80.40 38.37
C VAL A 46 -34.51 -79.01 38.85
N PHE A 47 -33.72 -78.39 39.73
CA PHE A 47 -33.95 -77.01 40.19
C PHE A 47 -33.82 -76.00 39.03
N LEU A 48 -32.77 -76.09 38.21
CA LEU A 48 -32.61 -75.27 37.01
C LEU A 48 -33.74 -75.49 35.99
N PHE A 49 -34.23 -76.72 35.84
CA PHE A 49 -35.35 -77.02 34.94
C PHE A 49 -36.66 -76.43 35.47
N LEU A 50 -36.94 -76.53 36.78
CA LEU A 50 -38.10 -75.92 37.42
C LEU A 50 -38.07 -74.39 37.34
N VAL A 51 -36.92 -73.76 37.62
CA VAL A 51 -36.73 -72.31 37.49
C VAL A 51 -36.83 -71.86 36.02
N GLY A 52 -36.23 -72.61 35.09
CA GLY A 52 -36.29 -72.31 33.65
C GLY A 52 -37.69 -72.44 33.05
N VAL A 53 -38.50 -73.41 33.50
CA VAL A 53 -39.88 -73.61 33.03
C VAL A 53 -40.85 -72.56 33.62
N PHE A 54 -40.58 -72.02 34.81
CA PHE A 54 -41.41 -70.96 35.41
C PHE A 54 -40.94 -69.52 35.13
N GLY A 55 -39.72 -69.30 34.62
CA GLY A 55 -39.15 -67.97 34.31
C GLY A 55 -39.78 -67.24 33.10
N GLY A 56 -41.08 -67.45 32.84
CA GLY A 56 -41.70 -67.21 31.53
C GLY A 56 -42.77 -66.13 31.44
N ARG A 57 -43.05 -65.31 32.47
CA ARG A 57 -43.95 -64.13 32.34
C ARG A 57 -43.93 -63.12 33.50
N SER A 58 -44.17 -61.85 33.13
CA SER A 58 -44.79 -60.77 33.92
C SER A 58 -43.98 -59.94 34.94
N ARG A 59 -43.81 -58.66 34.57
CA ARG A 59 -44.01 -57.43 35.36
C ARG A 59 -43.14 -57.14 36.61
N ALA A 60 -42.25 -56.16 36.43
CA ALA A 60 -42.45 -54.76 36.85
C ALA A 60 -43.24 -54.46 38.16
N VAL A 61 -42.60 -53.65 39.01
CA VAL A 61 -43.15 -52.79 40.10
C VAL A 61 -43.79 -53.53 41.29
N VAL A 62 -43.07 -53.53 42.42
CA VAL A 62 -43.62 -53.73 43.77
C VAL A 62 -43.10 -52.60 44.67
N GLN A 63 -44.02 -51.90 45.35
CA GLN A 63 -43.74 -50.90 46.38
C GLN A 63 -43.49 -51.56 47.76
N LEU A 64 -42.89 -50.83 48.70
CA LEU A 64 -42.49 -51.40 50.00
C LEU A 64 -43.68 -51.73 50.93
N GLY A 65 -43.53 -52.80 51.72
CA GLY A 65 -44.36 -53.09 52.89
C GLY A 65 -43.55 -53.80 53.99
N ARG A 66 -43.39 -53.17 55.17
CA ARG A 66 -42.59 -53.70 56.31
C ARG A 66 -43.47 -54.44 57.34
N VAL A 67 -43.13 -55.70 57.61
CA VAL A 67 -43.64 -56.57 58.71
C VAL A 67 -42.48 -57.50 59.14
N GLY A 68 -42.27 -57.94 60.38
CA GLY A 68 -42.99 -57.66 61.63
C GLY A 68 -42.36 -58.26 62.91
N ARG A 69 -41.48 -59.29 62.79
CA ARG A 69 -40.90 -60.16 63.86
C ARG A 69 -41.84 -61.26 64.39
N SER A 70 -41.34 -62.50 64.46
CA SER A 70 -41.27 -63.33 65.69
C SER A 70 -40.69 -64.73 65.37
N ILE A 71 -39.85 -65.31 66.25
CA ILE A 71 -39.25 -66.65 66.13
C ILE A 71 -39.07 -67.25 67.55
N ASN A 72 -39.12 -68.59 67.68
CA ASN A 72 -38.87 -69.45 68.86
C ASN A 72 -40.01 -69.62 69.90
N PRO A 73 -40.05 -70.74 70.64
CA PRO A 73 -39.76 -72.13 70.23
C PRO A 73 -40.76 -73.20 70.77
N MET A 74 -40.59 -74.46 70.37
CA MET A 74 -41.28 -75.63 70.97
C MET A 74 -40.68 -76.03 72.34
N PRO A 75 -41.48 -76.55 73.30
CA PRO A 75 -41.01 -77.05 74.60
C PRO A 75 -40.50 -78.51 74.54
N GLN A 76 -39.90 -78.97 75.64
CA GLN A 76 -39.15 -80.23 75.77
C GLN A 76 -39.99 -81.41 76.32
N LEU A 77 -39.55 -82.64 76.02
CA LEU A 77 -40.03 -83.87 76.64
C LEU A 77 -39.42 -84.05 78.04
N LEU A 78 -40.21 -84.54 79.00
CA LEU A 78 -39.75 -84.86 80.36
C LEU A 78 -39.76 -86.37 80.64
N TYR A 79 -38.53 -86.87 80.88
CA TYR A 79 -38.10 -87.93 81.78
C TYR A 79 -39.09 -89.01 82.27
N ILE A 80 -38.69 -90.28 82.08
CA ILE A 80 -39.29 -91.47 82.70
C ILE A 80 -38.22 -92.13 83.59
N SER A 81 -38.65 -92.79 84.68
CA SER A 81 -37.93 -93.77 85.52
C SER A 81 -37.43 -93.27 86.89
N GLN A 82 -38.09 -93.75 87.94
CA GLN A 82 -37.48 -94.11 89.23
C GLN A 82 -38.27 -95.29 89.81
N LEU A 83 -37.60 -96.38 90.18
CA LEU A 83 -38.25 -97.67 90.48
C LEU A 83 -37.39 -98.54 91.40
N MET A 84 -37.81 -98.66 92.68
CA MET A 84 -37.26 -99.56 93.72
C MET A 84 -35.78 -99.25 94.14
N PRO A 85 -35.26 -99.72 95.30
CA PRO A 85 -35.22 -101.12 95.76
C PRO A 85 -35.92 -101.42 97.11
N LEU A 86 -36.28 -102.70 97.32
CA LEU A 86 -36.35 -103.32 98.65
C LEU A 86 -34.92 -103.71 99.08
N GLU A 87 -34.61 -103.74 100.39
CA GLU A 87 -34.27 -104.98 101.13
C GLU A 87 -33.80 -104.73 102.59
N CYS A 88 -33.83 -105.80 103.39
CA CYS A 88 -33.21 -105.96 104.73
C CYS A 88 -33.74 -105.05 105.87
N MET A 89 -33.83 -105.50 107.13
CA MET A 89 -33.20 -106.64 107.84
C MET A 89 -34.21 -107.44 108.69
N LEU A 90 -33.90 -108.72 108.95
CA LEU A 90 -34.58 -109.55 109.95
C LEU A 90 -33.54 -110.42 110.67
N GLN A 91 -33.16 -110.07 111.91
CA GLN A 91 -32.25 -110.88 112.72
C GLN A 91 -32.29 -110.51 114.22
N HIS A 92 -31.89 -111.47 115.06
CA HIS A 92 -31.76 -111.40 116.53
C HIS A 92 -33.09 -111.29 117.33
N ASN A 93 -33.25 -111.93 118.50
CA ASN A 93 -32.28 -112.68 119.33
C ASN A 93 -32.87 -113.97 119.93
N VAL A 94 -32.00 -114.92 120.29
CA VAL A 94 -32.33 -116.09 121.13
C VAL A 94 -31.50 -116.06 122.41
N LEU A 95 -32.20 -116.11 123.55
CA LEU A 95 -31.70 -116.35 124.92
C LEU A 95 -32.84 -117.06 125.68
N CYS A 96 -32.65 -117.84 126.74
CA CYS A 96 -31.50 -118.62 127.23
C CYS A 96 -32.02 -119.43 128.45
N SER A 97 -31.97 -120.76 128.40
CA SER A 97 -32.10 -121.67 129.57
C SER A 97 -31.70 -123.07 129.07
N MET A 98 -30.68 -123.77 129.58
CA MET A 98 -30.50 -124.30 130.95
C MET A 98 -31.64 -125.23 131.39
N CYS A 99 -31.38 -126.42 131.98
CA CYS A 99 -30.16 -127.24 132.10
C CYS A 99 -30.56 -128.65 132.62
N CYS A 100 -29.58 -129.50 132.94
CA CYS A 100 -29.71 -130.78 133.68
C CYS A 100 -30.37 -131.93 132.89
N LEU A 101 -29.65 -133.00 132.54
CA LEU A 101 -29.11 -134.08 133.39
C LEU A 101 -30.17 -135.09 133.86
N PHE A 102 -30.13 -136.30 133.26
CA PHE A 102 -30.37 -137.54 133.99
C PHE A 102 -29.36 -137.66 135.15
N PRO A 103 -29.72 -138.32 136.26
CA PRO A 103 -29.11 -139.64 136.46
C PRO A 103 -30.06 -140.71 137.01
N ILE A 104 -29.57 -141.95 136.95
CA ILE A 104 -30.22 -143.18 137.40
C ILE A 104 -30.24 -143.26 138.93
N MET A 105 -31.35 -143.75 139.51
CA MET A 105 -31.27 -144.69 140.63
C MET A 105 -32.25 -145.84 140.41
N TRP A 106 -31.74 -147.07 140.55
CA TRP A 106 -32.50 -148.31 140.54
C TRP A 106 -32.25 -148.98 141.90
N GLN A 107 -33.30 -149.41 142.60
CA GLN A 107 -33.18 -150.05 143.91
C GLN A 107 -33.85 -151.43 143.91
N THR A 108 -33.34 -152.33 144.75
CA THR A 108 -33.46 -153.79 144.63
C THR A 108 -34.77 -154.38 145.16
N GLY A 109 -35.27 -155.45 144.54
CA GLY A 109 -36.40 -156.24 145.08
C GLY A 109 -36.74 -157.55 144.35
N ASN A 110 -36.05 -158.65 144.70
CA ASN A 110 -36.45 -160.07 144.58
C ASN A 110 -36.96 -160.66 143.23
N ASN A 111 -36.10 -161.47 142.60
CA ASN A 111 -36.21 -162.91 142.25
C ASN A 111 -37.56 -163.55 141.78
N PRO A 112 -37.55 -164.68 140.99
CA PRO A 112 -36.39 -165.43 140.46
C PRO A 112 -36.48 -165.93 138.98
N VAL A 113 -35.43 -166.67 138.55
CA VAL A 113 -35.35 -167.67 137.44
C VAL A 113 -34.81 -167.22 136.05
N CYS A 114 -33.53 -167.58 135.83
CA CYS A 114 -32.84 -168.03 134.59
C CYS A 114 -32.95 -167.26 133.24
N LEU A 115 -31.83 -166.64 132.81
CA LEU A 115 -31.06 -166.91 131.55
C LEU A 115 -30.09 -165.74 131.24
N GLN A 116 -28.79 -165.88 131.58
CA GLN A 116 -27.81 -164.78 131.55
C GLN A 116 -26.68 -165.04 130.54
N GLY A 117 -26.58 -164.24 129.47
CA GLY A 117 -25.45 -164.32 128.53
C GLY A 117 -25.52 -163.35 127.33
N PRO A 118 -26.37 -163.60 126.30
CA PRO A 118 -26.27 -162.89 125.01
C PRO A 118 -26.51 -161.38 125.04
N ILE A 119 -27.31 -160.89 126.00
CA ILE A 119 -27.81 -159.50 126.03
C ILE A 119 -26.68 -158.48 126.20
N LEU A 120 -25.69 -158.78 127.05
CA LEU A 120 -24.61 -157.84 127.39
C LEU A 120 -23.74 -157.47 126.17
N GLN A 121 -23.46 -158.44 125.30
CA GLN A 121 -22.63 -158.24 124.11
C GLN A 121 -23.33 -157.37 123.06
N HIS A 122 -24.66 -157.46 122.96
CA HIS A 122 -25.45 -156.64 122.03
C HIS A 122 -25.48 -155.15 122.45
N ALA A 123 -25.66 -154.89 123.76
CA ALA A 123 -25.67 -153.53 124.30
C ALA A 123 -24.33 -152.79 124.06
N LYS A 124 -23.19 -153.46 124.29
CA LYS A 124 -21.86 -152.87 124.07
C LYS A 124 -21.64 -152.48 122.61
N LYS A 125 -22.03 -153.35 121.66
CA LYS A 125 -21.96 -153.06 120.22
C LYS A 125 -22.79 -151.82 119.85
N LYS A 126 -24.01 -151.69 120.38
CA LYS A 126 -24.86 -150.52 120.10
C LYS A 126 -24.33 -149.21 120.68
N ILE A 127 -23.64 -149.25 121.83
CA ILE A 127 -22.95 -148.07 122.37
C ILE A 127 -21.77 -147.67 121.48
N GLU A 128 -20.97 -148.63 121.02
CA GLU A 128 -19.84 -148.37 120.10
C GLU A 128 -20.33 -147.80 118.76
N GLU A 129 -21.42 -148.34 118.21
CA GLU A 129 -22.11 -147.87 117.00
C GLU A 129 -22.61 -146.41 117.15
N VAL A 130 -23.36 -146.09 118.22
CA VAL A 130 -23.81 -144.72 118.49
C VAL A 130 -22.63 -143.76 118.74
N SER A 131 -21.54 -144.25 119.34
CA SER A 131 -20.34 -143.44 119.54
C SER A 131 -19.62 -143.12 118.22
N SER A 132 -19.62 -144.03 117.25
CA SER A 132 -19.07 -143.76 115.92
C SER A 132 -19.97 -142.79 115.15
N GLU A 133 -21.29 -143.00 115.14
CA GLU A 133 -22.27 -142.06 114.56
C GLU A 133 -22.14 -140.64 115.12
N ASN A 134 -21.98 -140.50 116.44
CA ASN A 134 -21.80 -139.20 117.10
C ASN A 134 -20.46 -138.54 116.72
N ASN A 135 -19.36 -139.29 116.65
CA ASN A 135 -18.08 -138.77 116.17
C ASN A 135 -18.17 -138.33 114.69
N ASP A 136 -18.87 -139.10 113.87
CA ASP A 136 -19.12 -138.81 112.46
C ASP A 136 -19.96 -137.53 112.28
N LEU A 137 -20.98 -137.33 113.14
CA LEU A 137 -21.76 -136.09 113.22
C LEU A 137 -20.91 -134.90 113.68
N ILE A 138 -20.04 -135.05 114.68
CA ILE A 138 -19.12 -133.98 115.13
C ILE A 138 -18.16 -133.58 113.99
N LEU A 139 -17.63 -134.54 113.22
CA LEU A 139 -16.81 -134.27 112.05
C LEU A 139 -17.61 -133.58 110.93
N LYS A 140 -18.87 -133.95 110.72
CA LYS A 140 -19.78 -133.27 109.78
C LYS A 140 -20.10 -131.83 110.21
N CYS A 141 -20.37 -131.59 111.50
CA CYS A 141 -20.56 -130.24 112.06
C CYS A 141 -19.33 -129.36 111.83
N ARG A 142 -18.13 -129.82 112.21
CA ARG A 142 -16.88 -129.09 111.96
C ARG A 142 -16.67 -128.81 110.47
N SER A 143 -16.91 -129.81 109.61
CA SER A 143 -16.82 -129.65 108.16
C SER A 143 -17.90 -128.73 107.56
N ILE A 144 -18.97 -128.41 108.29
CA ILE A 144 -19.95 -127.39 107.92
C ILE A 144 -19.49 -126.02 108.43
N GLU A 145 -18.96 -125.93 109.65
CA GLU A 145 -18.35 -124.72 110.22
C GLU A 145 -17.19 -124.22 109.34
N ASP A 146 -16.23 -125.09 108.98
CA ASP A 146 -15.12 -124.80 108.06
C ASP A 146 -15.65 -124.25 106.71
N LYS A 147 -16.70 -124.88 106.16
CA LYS A 147 -17.32 -124.44 104.90
C LYS A 147 -18.03 -123.10 105.04
N MET A 148 -18.70 -122.84 106.15
CA MET A 148 -19.32 -121.54 106.41
C MET A 148 -18.27 -120.45 106.62
N GLU A 149 -17.15 -120.73 107.28
CA GLU A 149 -16.06 -119.75 107.42
C GLU A 149 -15.40 -119.45 106.06
N LEU A 150 -15.16 -120.46 105.23
CA LEU A 150 -14.67 -120.29 103.85
C LEU A 150 -15.65 -119.52 102.96
N LEU A 151 -16.95 -119.80 103.06
CA LEU A 151 -17.99 -119.04 102.35
C LEU A 151 -18.09 -117.60 102.86
N THR A 152 -17.93 -117.37 104.17
CA THR A 152 -17.91 -116.02 104.77
C THR A 152 -16.71 -115.23 104.27
N LYS A 153 -15.50 -115.80 104.32
CA LYS A 153 -14.29 -115.17 103.77
C LYS A 153 -14.40 -114.87 102.27
N ARG A 154 -15.06 -115.75 101.50
CA ARG A 154 -15.34 -115.53 100.06
C ARG A 154 -16.38 -114.42 99.84
N LEU A 155 -17.42 -114.35 100.68
CA LEU A 155 -18.42 -113.28 100.62
C LEU A 155 -17.78 -111.93 100.96
N GLU A 156 -17.00 -111.86 102.04
CA GLU A 156 -16.23 -110.67 102.41
C GLU A 156 -15.30 -110.19 101.29
N SER A 157 -14.55 -111.09 100.64
CA SER A 157 -13.66 -110.70 99.54
C SER A 157 -14.45 -110.19 98.32
N SER A 158 -15.60 -110.79 98.03
CA SER A 158 -16.51 -110.33 96.98
C SER A 158 -17.13 -108.96 97.30
N VAL A 159 -17.47 -108.69 98.56
CA VAL A 159 -18.01 -107.40 99.01
C VAL A 159 -16.93 -106.31 98.98
N LYS A 160 -15.70 -106.61 99.42
CA LYS A 160 -14.55 -105.69 99.31
C LYS A 160 -14.30 -105.29 97.86
N LEU A 161 -14.21 -106.28 96.95
CA LEU A 161 -14.07 -106.07 95.51
C LEU A 161 -15.25 -105.27 94.91
N ASN A 162 -16.49 -105.54 95.31
CA ASN A 162 -17.66 -104.78 94.84
C ASN A 162 -17.61 -103.32 95.30
N ASN A 163 -17.18 -103.05 96.54
CA ASN A 163 -17.00 -101.70 97.07
C ASN A 163 -15.87 -100.95 96.35
N GLU A 164 -14.79 -101.64 95.97
CA GLU A 164 -13.72 -101.08 95.15
C GLU A 164 -14.23 -100.70 93.75
N TYR A 165 -15.00 -101.57 93.07
CA TYR A 165 -15.64 -101.23 91.81
C TYR A 165 -16.61 -100.05 91.94
N GLN A 166 -17.48 -100.05 92.96
CA GLN A 166 -18.40 -98.94 93.21
C GLN A 166 -17.66 -97.61 93.43
N LYS A 167 -16.54 -97.64 94.18
CA LYS A 167 -15.70 -96.46 94.37
C LYS A 167 -15.08 -96.00 93.04
N CYS A 168 -14.52 -96.90 92.24
CA CYS A 168 -13.96 -96.56 90.93
C CYS A 168 -15.01 -95.94 89.98
N TYR A 169 -16.26 -96.39 90.03
CA TYR A 169 -17.35 -95.76 89.28
C TYR A 169 -17.70 -94.37 89.82
N GLU A 170 -17.80 -94.18 91.14
CA GLU A 170 -18.10 -92.86 91.73
C GLU A 170 -16.95 -91.85 91.52
N ASP A 171 -15.69 -92.29 91.64
CA ASP A 171 -14.52 -91.45 91.33
C ASP A 171 -14.52 -91.02 89.85
N ALA A 172 -14.78 -91.94 88.92
CA ALA A 172 -14.89 -91.64 87.49
C ALA A 172 -16.08 -90.72 87.16
N ILE A 173 -17.24 -90.94 87.81
CA ILE A 173 -18.41 -90.07 87.71
C ILE A 173 -18.08 -88.66 88.24
N ASN A 174 -17.31 -88.55 89.33
CA ASN A 174 -16.90 -87.25 89.88
C ASN A 174 -15.87 -86.53 89.01
N ASP A 175 -14.96 -87.24 88.34
CA ASP A 175 -14.07 -86.62 87.34
C ASP A 175 -14.83 -86.16 86.09
N ILE A 176 -15.84 -86.91 85.63
CA ILE A 176 -16.75 -86.47 84.57
C ILE A 176 -17.52 -85.19 85.01
N LYS A 177 -18.03 -85.14 86.25
CA LYS A 177 -18.65 -83.92 86.82
C LYS A 177 -17.67 -82.74 86.82
N LYS A 178 -16.44 -82.91 87.32
CA LYS A 178 -15.38 -81.87 87.36
C LYS A 178 -15.05 -81.31 85.98
N LEU A 179 -15.06 -82.15 84.93
CA LEU A 179 -14.77 -81.74 83.55
C LEU A 179 -15.97 -81.10 82.85
N SER A 180 -17.20 -81.41 83.26
CA SER A 180 -18.45 -80.94 82.64
C SER A 180 -18.53 -79.41 82.55
N ASP A 181 -18.29 -78.69 83.66
CA ASP A 181 -18.39 -77.22 83.67
C ASP A 181 -17.27 -76.52 82.86
N PRO A 182 -16.00 -76.94 82.90
CA PRO A 182 -14.97 -76.50 81.95
C PRO A 182 -15.35 -76.71 80.48
N TYR A 183 -15.87 -77.89 80.11
CA TYR A 183 -16.32 -78.16 78.74
C TYR A 183 -17.51 -77.27 78.36
N ARG A 184 -18.51 -77.12 79.24
CA ARG A 184 -19.67 -76.25 79.03
C ARG A 184 -19.27 -74.79 78.84
N SER A 185 -18.35 -74.30 79.66
CA SER A 185 -17.80 -72.94 79.56
C SER A 185 -17.03 -72.75 78.25
N ARG A 186 -16.25 -73.73 77.82
CA ARG A 186 -15.53 -73.70 76.54
C ARG A 186 -16.49 -73.72 75.34
N VAL A 187 -17.60 -74.45 75.41
CA VAL A 187 -18.65 -74.43 74.38
C VAL A 187 -19.29 -73.05 74.29
N THR A 188 -19.69 -72.42 75.41
CA THR A 188 -20.29 -71.07 75.35
C THR A 188 -19.28 -69.99 74.90
N GLU A 189 -18.00 -70.12 75.24
CA GLU A 189 -16.92 -69.27 74.71
C GLU A 189 -16.73 -69.44 73.18
N LEU A 190 -16.85 -70.67 72.66
CA LEU A 190 -16.80 -70.94 71.23
C LEU A 190 -18.04 -70.40 70.50
N GLU A 191 -19.24 -70.62 71.04
CA GLU A 191 -20.48 -70.05 70.49
C GLU A 191 -20.46 -68.52 70.44
N ASN A 192 -20.00 -67.87 71.49
CA ASN A 192 -19.97 -66.41 71.56
C ASN A 192 -18.94 -65.81 70.59
N ARG A 193 -17.80 -66.49 70.39
CA ARG A 193 -16.83 -66.12 69.33
C ARG A 193 -17.37 -66.41 67.93
N PHE A 194 -18.13 -67.48 67.73
CA PHE A 194 -18.79 -67.75 66.45
C PHE A 194 -19.78 -66.64 66.11
N LYS A 195 -20.70 -66.29 67.04
CA LYS A 195 -21.67 -65.20 66.89
C LYS A 195 -20.97 -63.86 66.58
N SER A 196 -19.92 -63.51 67.33
CA SER A 196 -19.13 -62.30 67.06
C SER A 196 -18.41 -62.32 65.70
N SER A 197 -17.97 -63.49 65.22
CA SER A 197 -17.41 -63.65 63.88
C SER A 197 -18.49 -63.53 62.79
N GLU A 198 -19.69 -64.05 63.01
CA GLU A 198 -20.84 -63.96 62.12
C GLU A 198 -21.36 -62.52 61.99
N GLU A 199 -21.40 -61.78 63.10
CA GLU A 199 -21.68 -60.33 63.15
C GLU A 199 -20.62 -59.52 62.37
N ARG A 200 -19.33 -59.88 62.52
CA ARG A 200 -18.24 -59.28 61.73
C ARG A 200 -18.39 -59.58 60.24
N CYS A 201 -18.65 -60.83 59.85
CA CYS A 201 -18.89 -61.19 58.45
C CYS A 201 -20.10 -60.44 57.87
N SER A 202 -21.20 -60.36 58.63
CA SER A 202 -22.40 -59.61 58.26
C SER A 202 -22.17 -58.10 58.13
N SER A 203 -21.20 -57.55 58.85
CA SER A 203 -20.80 -56.14 58.78
C SER A 203 -19.86 -55.87 57.60
N LEU A 204 -18.91 -56.78 57.35
CA LEU A 204 -18.02 -56.73 56.18
C LEU A 204 -18.79 -56.91 54.86
N LEU A 205 -19.83 -57.75 54.83
CA LEU A 205 -20.68 -57.94 53.65
C LEU A 205 -21.42 -56.64 53.30
N LYS A 206 -22.04 -55.97 54.28
CA LYS A 206 -22.68 -54.65 54.07
C LYS A 206 -21.72 -53.57 53.61
N LEU A 207 -20.47 -53.60 54.10
CA LEU A 207 -19.43 -52.69 53.64
C LEU A 207 -19.03 -52.99 52.19
N LEU A 208 -18.91 -54.26 51.81
CA LEU A 208 -18.65 -54.68 50.43
C LEU A 208 -19.80 -54.26 49.49
N ASP A 209 -21.06 -54.40 49.91
CA ASP A 209 -22.23 -53.95 49.17
C ASP A 209 -22.21 -52.41 48.96
N SER A 210 -21.86 -51.63 49.99
CA SER A 210 -21.69 -50.16 49.88
C SER A 210 -20.59 -49.80 48.90
N VAL A 211 -19.41 -50.41 49.03
CA VAL A 211 -18.25 -50.15 48.15
C VAL A 211 -18.54 -50.57 46.70
N ALA A 212 -19.28 -51.66 46.48
CA ALA A 212 -19.75 -52.06 45.16
C ALA A 212 -20.73 -51.03 44.57
N GLN A 213 -21.68 -50.53 45.37
CA GLN A 213 -22.62 -49.48 44.95
C GLN A 213 -21.91 -48.16 44.62
N GLU A 214 -20.94 -47.75 45.45
CA GLU A 214 -20.11 -46.56 45.23
C GLU A 214 -19.25 -46.69 43.96
N THR A 215 -18.65 -47.87 43.74
CA THR A 215 -17.85 -48.17 42.54
C THR A 215 -18.71 -48.09 41.27
N LEU A 216 -19.94 -48.60 41.31
CA LEU A 216 -20.89 -48.47 40.21
C LEU A 216 -21.30 -47.01 39.97
N GLN A 217 -21.56 -46.22 41.02
CA GLN A 217 -21.84 -44.79 40.88
C GLN A 217 -20.68 -44.01 40.26
N TRP A 218 -19.43 -44.29 40.67
CA TRP A 218 -18.25 -43.66 40.09
C TRP A 218 -18.03 -44.07 38.64
N LYS A 219 -18.27 -45.34 38.30
CA LYS A 219 -18.25 -45.82 36.92
C LYS A 219 -19.27 -45.07 36.06
N THR A 220 -20.54 -44.98 36.49
CA THR A 220 -21.58 -44.28 35.73
C THR A 220 -21.27 -42.78 35.56
N LYS A 221 -20.78 -42.10 36.61
CA LYS A 221 -20.33 -40.69 36.50
C LYS A 221 -19.20 -40.52 35.48
N TYR A 222 -18.21 -41.42 35.49
CA TYR A 222 -17.11 -41.40 34.51
C TYR A 222 -17.60 -41.65 33.08
N GLU A 223 -18.51 -42.60 32.89
CA GLU A 223 -19.15 -42.87 31.59
C GLU A 223 -20.00 -41.67 31.12
N GLU A 224 -20.71 -41.00 32.02
CA GLU A 224 -21.45 -39.75 31.73
C GLU A 224 -20.51 -38.63 31.27
N GLU A 225 -19.46 -38.28 32.03
CA GLU A 225 -18.51 -37.24 31.63
C GLU A 225 -17.80 -37.58 30.30
N LEU A 226 -17.42 -38.84 30.10
CA LEU A 226 -16.82 -39.31 28.85
C LEU A 226 -17.78 -39.19 27.64
N THR A 227 -19.10 -39.26 27.85
CA THR A 227 -20.07 -38.96 26.78
C THR A 227 -20.25 -37.46 26.53
N LYS A 228 -20.12 -36.61 27.56
CA LYS A 228 -20.15 -35.15 27.41
C LYS A 228 -18.92 -34.64 26.66
N GLU A 229 -17.73 -35.12 27.05
CA GLU A 229 -16.45 -34.84 26.38
C GLU A 229 -16.51 -35.19 24.88
N LYS A 230 -16.99 -36.39 24.55
CA LYS A 230 -17.21 -36.82 23.16
C LYS A 230 -18.26 -35.98 22.43
N ALA A 231 -19.29 -35.48 23.12
CA ALA A 231 -20.26 -34.58 22.51
C ALA A 231 -19.64 -33.21 22.19
N THR A 232 -18.84 -32.64 23.09
CA THR A 232 -18.12 -31.38 22.86
C THR A 232 -17.04 -31.52 21.79
N ASP A 233 -16.30 -32.62 21.76
CA ASP A 233 -15.32 -32.89 20.69
C ASP A 233 -15.98 -33.01 19.32
N ASN A 234 -17.13 -33.69 19.23
CA ASN A 234 -17.90 -33.74 17.99
C ASN A 234 -18.40 -32.34 17.57
N GLN A 235 -18.87 -31.53 18.52
CA GLN A 235 -19.24 -30.13 18.25
C GLN A 235 -18.03 -29.34 17.70
N PHE A 236 -16.89 -29.32 18.40
CA PHE A 236 -15.68 -28.62 17.95
C PHE A 236 -15.18 -29.12 16.59
N ASN A 237 -15.27 -30.43 16.31
CA ASN A 237 -14.94 -30.96 14.99
C ASN A 237 -15.89 -30.45 13.89
N THR A 238 -17.19 -30.33 14.16
CA THR A 238 -18.12 -29.70 13.19
C THR A 238 -17.86 -28.21 13.00
N GLU A 239 -17.54 -27.46 14.07
CA GLU A 239 -17.16 -26.06 13.97
C GLU A 239 -15.86 -25.87 13.19
N ILE A 240 -14.86 -26.72 13.42
CA ILE A 240 -13.60 -26.76 12.66
C ILE A 240 -13.85 -27.07 11.17
N ALA A 241 -14.77 -27.99 10.86
CA ALA A 241 -15.13 -28.31 9.47
C ALA A 241 -15.81 -27.11 8.77
N VAL A 242 -16.74 -26.43 9.45
CA VAL A 242 -17.39 -25.20 8.96
C VAL A 242 -16.37 -24.07 8.79
N LEU A 243 -15.43 -23.89 9.72
CA LEU A 243 -14.36 -22.90 9.61
C LEU A 243 -13.42 -23.19 8.44
N LYS A 244 -13.00 -24.44 8.24
CA LYS A 244 -12.19 -24.86 7.07
C LYS A 244 -12.91 -24.59 5.75
N SER A 245 -14.20 -24.91 5.65
CA SER A 245 -15.03 -24.60 4.48
C SER A 245 -15.17 -23.10 4.23
N ARG A 246 -15.31 -22.29 5.29
CA ARG A 246 -15.36 -20.83 5.18
C ARG A 246 -14.01 -20.22 4.78
N ILE A 247 -12.89 -20.82 5.21
CA ILE A 247 -11.54 -20.41 4.82
C ILE A 247 -11.32 -20.70 3.33
N SER A 248 -11.59 -21.91 2.83
CA SER A 248 -11.40 -22.22 1.41
C SER A 248 -12.31 -21.38 0.49
N LEU A 249 -13.54 -21.08 0.92
CA LEU A 249 -14.41 -20.12 0.22
C LEU A 249 -13.85 -18.68 0.22
N ALA A 250 -13.16 -18.26 1.28
CA ALA A 250 -12.49 -16.96 1.33
C ALA A 250 -11.23 -16.93 0.45
N GLU A 251 -10.44 -18.01 0.44
CA GLU A 251 -9.25 -18.17 -0.42
C GLU A 251 -9.65 -18.10 -1.91
N VAL A 252 -10.71 -18.79 -2.33
CA VAL A 252 -11.25 -18.71 -3.70
C VAL A 252 -11.69 -17.29 -4.06
N ARG A 253 -12.32 -16.54 -3.12
CA ARG A 253 -12.71 -15.14 -3.36
C ARG A 253 -11.51 -14.21 -3.48
N VAL A 254 -10.47 -14.41 -2.67
CA VAL A 254 -9.22 -13.64 -2.75
C VAL A 254 -8.48 -13.95 -4.06
N ALA A 255 -8.45 -15.21 -4.49
CA ALA A 255 -7.88 -15.59 -5.79
C ALA A 255 -8.60 -14.88 -6.95
N ALA A 256 -9.94 -14.92 -7.00
CA ALA A 256 -10.72 -14.25 -8.03
C ALA A 256 -10.56 -12.72 -8.02
N ALA A 257 -10.51 -12.09 -6.84
CA ALA A 257 -10.26 -10.65 -6.70
C ALA A 257 -8.84 -10.26 -7.16
N ASN A 258 -7.83 -11.09 -6.86
CA ASN A 258 -6.47 -10.88 -7.33
C ASN A 258 -6.36 -11.05 -8.85
N GLU A 259 -7.02 -12.03 -9.44
CA GLU A 259 -7.08 -12.22 -10.89
C GLU A 259 -7.76 -11.03 -11.58
N GLN A 260 -8.89 -10.55 -11.05
CA GLN A 260 -9.55 -9.34 -11.54
C GLN A 260 -8.65 -8.11 -11.44
N SER A 261 -7.92 -7.93 -10.33
CA SER A 261 -6.97 -6.82 -10.16
C SER A 261 -5.78 -6.90 -11.11
N GLN A 262 -5.24 -8.11 -11.37
CA GLN A 262 -4.18 -8.31 -12.36
C GLN A 262 -4.66 -8.09 -13.79
N SER A 263 -5.92 -8.44 -14.10
CA SER A 263 -6.54 -8.15 -15.40
C SER A 263 -6.68 -6.64 -15.63
N ALA A 264 -7.22 -5.92 -14.64
CA ALA A 264 -7.33 -4.46 -14.69
C ALA A 264 -5.96 -3.77 -14.81
N GLN A 265 -4.94 -4.24 -14.09
CA GLN A 265 -3.58 -3.70 -14.20
C GLN A 265 -3.01 -3.89 -15.62
N LYS A 266 -3.17 -5.09 -16.22
CA LYS A 266 -2.77 -5.34 -17.60
C LYS A 266 -3.49 -4.43 -18.60
N GLU A 267 -4.78 -4.17 -18.39
CA GLU A 267 -5.53 -3.24 -19.24
C GLU A 267 -4.99 -1.80 -19.13
N VAL A 268 -4.66 -1.34 -17.92
CA VAL A 268 -4.02 -0.03 -17.68
C VAL A 268 -2.66 0.06 -18.35
N ASP A 269 -1.82 -0.97 -18.23
CA ASP A 269 -0.50 -1.02 -18.88
C ASP A 269 -0.62 -1.08 -20.41
N GLU A 270 -1.60 -1.81 -20.94
CA GLU A 270 -1.94 -1.78 -22.37
C GLU A 270 -2.38 -0.39 -22.84
N TRP A 271 -3.26 0.29 -22.10
CA TRP A 271 -3.72 1.65 -22.45
C TRP A 271 -2.59 2.67 -22.37
N LYS A 272 -1.69 2.54 -21.38
CA LYS A 272 -0.48 3.35 -21.28
C LYS A 272 0.40 3.15 -22.50
N ASN A 273 0.71 1.91 -22.87
CA ASN A 273 1.54 1.60 -24.05
C ASN A 273 0.90 2.10 -25.35
N LYS A 274 -0.43 2.00 -25.51
CA LYS A 274 -1.17 2.54 -26.66
C LYS A 274 -1.10 4.07 -26.72
N TYR A 275 -1.20 4.76 -25.57
CA TYR A 275 -1.06 6.21 -25.49
C TYR A 275 0.37 6.67 -25.79
N GLU A 276 1.38 6.01 -25.22
CA GLU A 276 2.80 6.31 -25.42
C GLU A 276 3.20 6.13 -26.89
N ALA A 277 2.76 5.04 -27.54
CA ALA A 277 2.95 4.83 -28.98
C ALA A 277 2.28 5.92 -29.83
N ALA A 278 1.05 6.34 -29.51
CA ALA A 278 0.35 7.40 -30.23
C ALA A 278 1.01 8.79 -30.03
N VAL A 279 1.63 9.03 -28.87
CA VAL A 279 2.41 10.25 -28.60
C VAL A 279 3.71 10.26 -29.41
N GLU A 280 4.44 9.14 -29.50
CA GLU A 280 5.64 9.05 -30.35
C GLU A 280 5.31 9.12 -31.84
N GLU A 281 4.21 8.51 -32.31
CA GLU A 281 3.73 8.68 -33.70
C GLU A 281 3.38 10.15 -33.99
N ALA A 282 2.68 10.83 -33.07
CA ALA A 282 2.39 12.24 -33.20
C ALA A 282 3.66 13.10 -33.26
N LYS A 283 4.64 12.87 -32.37
CA LYS A 283 5.95 13.54 -32.39
C LYS A 283 6.69 13.31 -33.71
N ALA A 284 6.76 12.06 -34.19
CA ALA A 284 7.42 11.72 -35.45
C ALA A 284 6.74 12.40 -36.65
N SER A 285 5.40 12.49 -36.66
CA SER A 285 4.66 13.21 -37.69
C SER A 285 4.93 14.72 -37.68
N LEU A 286 5.01 15.34 -36.49
CA LEU A 286 5.35 16.76 -36.33
C LEU A 286 6.80 17.04 -36.73
N GLN A 287 7.75 16.17 -36.37
CA GLN A 287 9.15 16.29 -36.78
C GLN A 287 9.29 16.18 -38.29
N LYS A 288 8.55 15.26 -38.94
CA LYS A 288 8.53 15.17 -40.39
C LYS A 288 7.97 16.46 -41.03
N VAL A 289 6.84 16.97 -40.54
CA VAL A 289 6.26 18.23 -41.05
C VAL A 289 7.22 19.42 -40.85
N ALA A 290 8.01 19.44 -39.77
CA ALA A 290 9.03 20.45 -39.57
C ALA A 290 10.18 20.35 -40.61
N ILE A 291 10.64 19.14 -40.94
CA ILE A 291 11.67 18.90 -41.98
C ILE A 291 11.13 19.22 -43.38
N ASP A 292 9.90 18.82 -43.69
CA ASP A 292 9.22 19.14 -44.95
C ASP A 292 9.03 20.66 -45.10
N GLN A 293 8.73 21.38 -44.00
CA GLN A 293 8.65 22.84 -43.97
C GLN A 293 10.03 23.51 -44.11
N GLU A 294 11.06 23.04 -43.40
CA GLU A 294 12.42 23.57 -43.46
C GLU A 294 13.00 23.44 -44.88
N SER A 295 12.92 22.25 -45.47
CA SER A 295 13.37 21.99 -46.84
C SER A 295 12.61 22.85 -47.87
N SER A 296 11.29 23.02 -47.71
CA SER A 296 10.48 23.95 -48.51
C SER A 296 10.96 25.40 -48.38
N THR A 297 11.29 25.87 -47.18
CA THR A 297 11.84 27.23 -46.98
C THR A 297 13.24 27.40 -47.57
N MET A 298 14.11 26.39 -47.49
CA MET A 298 15.43 26.42 -48.15
C MET A 298 15.29 26.43 -49.67
N GLU A 299 14.34 25.67 -50.23
CA GLU A 299 14.07 25.65 -51.67
C GLU A 299 13.45 26.97 -52.16
N ALA A 300 12.58 27.60 -51.35
CA ALA A 300 12.07 28.94 -51.63
C ALA A 300 13.19 30.00 -51.59
N GLN A 301 14.07 29.95 -50.60
CA GLN A 301 15.22 30.85 -50.49
C GLN A 301 16.17 30.71 -51.69
N SER A 302 16.50 29.47 -52.09
CA SER A 302 17.39 29.24 -53.24
C SER A 302 16.79 29.71 -54.57
N ARG A 303 15.45 29.64 -54.73
CA ARG A 303 14.73 30.27 -55.85
C ARG A 303 14.81 31.80 -55.78
N GLU A 304 14.64 32.41 -54.60
CA GLU A 304 14.76 33.86 -54.46
C GLU A 304 16.17 34.35 -54.78
N ASP A 305 17.22 33.69 -54.26
CA ASP A 305 18.61 34.07 -54.54
C ASP A 305 19.01 33.82 -56.00
N SER A 306 18.45 32.79 -56.64
CA SER A 306 18.55 32.60 -58.10
C SER A 306 17.89 33.75 -58.88
N LEU A 307 16.71 34.22 -58.46
CA LEU A 307 16.06 35.38 -59.06
C LEU A 307 16.85 36.68 -58.80
N ARG A 308 17.35 36.89 -57.58
CA ARG A 308 18.17 38.05 -57.20
C ARG A 308 19.44 38.14 -58.04
N THR A 309 20.13 37.02 -58.28
CA THR A 309 21.32 36.98 -59.15
C THR A 309 20.96 37.22 -60.62
N VAL A 310 19.85 36.69 -61.15
CA VAL A 310 19.37 37.00 -62.50
C VAL A 310 19.00 38.49 -62.65
N PHE A 311 18.31 39.08 -61.66
CA PHE A 311 18.01 40.51 -61.65
C PHE A 311 19.29 41.37 -61.58
N PHE A 312 20.26 41.00 -60.73
CA PHE A 312 21.54 41.69 -60.64
C PHE A 312 22.31 41.64 -61.96
N ASN A 313 22.38 40.46 -62.60
CA ASN A 313 23.05 40.28 -63.89
C ASN A 313 22.36 41.08 -65.01
N SER A 314 21.02 41.09 -65.07
CA SER A 314 20.29 41.91 -66.05
C SER A 314 20.42 43.42 -65.80
N LEU A 315 20.57 43.83 -64.54
CA LEU A 315 20.81 45.23 -64.18
C LEU A 315 22.24 45.65 -64.53
N ALA A 316 23.24 44.79 -64.29
CA ALA A 316 24.61 44.98 -64.74
C ALA A 316 24.70 45.05 -66.27
N GLU A 317 24.06 44.12 -67.00
CA GLU A 317 23.99 44.12 -68.47
C GLU A 317 23.41 45.45 -69.00
N LYS A 318 22.34 45.97 -68.39
CA LYS A 318 21.77 47.29 -68.75
C LYS A 318 22.70 48.46 -68.46
N VAL A 319 23.49 48.41 -67.39
CA VAL A 319 24.52 49.43 -67.10
C VAL A 319 25.65 49.37 -68.14
N ASP A 320 26.20 48.18 -68.39
CA ASP A 320 27.36 47.98 -69.26
C ASP A 320 27.05 48.11 -70.76
N THR A 321 25.81 47.83 -71.19
CA THR A 321 25.40 47.92 -72.61
C THR A 321 24.55 49.15 -72.87
N GLU A 322 23.34 49.25 -72.30
CA GLU A 322 22.41 50.33 -72.63
C GLU A 322 22.89 51.69 -72.09
N ILE A 323 23.16 51.82 -70.79
CA ILE A 323 23.56 53.12 -70.22
C ILE A 323 24.88 53.59 -70.85
N LYS A 324 25.84 52.68 -71.06
CA LYS A 324 27.11 52.96 -71.74
C LYS A 324 26.93 53.44 -73.19
N ASP A 325 26.01 52.85 -73.95
CA ASP A 325 25.62 53.30 -75.28
C ASP A 325 24.95 54.69 -75.26
N LYS A 326 24.06 54.97 -74.28
CA LYS A 326 23.46 56.31 -74.13
C LYS A 326 24.51 57.35 -73.76
N VAL A 327 25.47 57.03 -72.88
CA VAL A 327 26.57 57.92 -72.49
C VAL A 327 27.46 58.23 -73.68
N ALA A 328 27.93 57.23 -74.43
CA ALA A 328 28.74 57.46 -75.63
C ALA A 328 28.00 58.29 -76.70
N LYS A 329 26.68 58.12 -76.82
CA LYS A 329 25.82 58.94 -77.71
C LYS A 329 25.63 60.38 -77.20
N LEU A 330 25.58 60.58 -75.88
CA LEU A 330 25.59 61.92 -75.26
C LEU A 330 26.94 62.60 -75.46
N GLU A 331 28.05 61.95 -75.12
CA GLU A 331 29.41 62.49 -75.32
C GLU A 331 29.65 62.92 -76.77
N HIS A 332 29.24 62.10 -77.75
CA HIS A 332 29.32 62.47 -79.17
C HIS A 332 28.37 63.62 -79.55
N ALA A 333 27.19 63.72 -78.95
CA ALA A 333 26.30 64.86 -79.15
C ALA A 333 26.87 66.16 -78.54
N GLU A 334 27.45 66.09 -77.35
CA GLU A 334 28.14 67.19 -76.67
C GLU A 334 29.37 67.66 -77.45
N GLN A 335 30.19 66.74 -77.97
CA GLN A 335 31.31 67.05 -78.88
C GLN A 335 30.83 67.76 -80.15
N ARG A 336 29.70 67.33 -80.74
CA ARG A 336 29.10 68.00 -81.89
C ARG A 336 28.55 69.38 -81.54
N VAL A 337 27.92 69.55 -80.37
CA VAL A 337 27.45 70.86 -79.89
C VAL A 337 28.63 71.80 -79.67
N ALA A 338 29.68 71.37 -78.97
CA ALA A 338 30.90 72.16 -78.77
C ALA A 338 31.57 72.56 -80.10
N THR A 339 31.63 71.64 -81.07
CA THR A 339 32.12 71.94 -82.42
C THR A 339 31.28 73.01 -83.11
N LEU A 340 29.95 72.86 -83.10
CA LEU A 340 29.02 73.83 -83.69
C LEU A 340 29.02 75.18 -82.96
N SER A 341 29.28 75.22 -81.65
CA SER A 341 29.47 76.46 -80.89
C SER A 341 30.74 77.19 -81.32
N LEU A 342 31.86 76.49 -81.50
CA LEU A 342 33.10 77.08 -82.03
C LEU A 342 32.95 77.55 -83.49
N GLU A 343 32.20 76.81 -84.32
CA GLU A 343 31.85 77.26 -85.67
C GLU A 343 30.93 78.50 -85.66
N LEU A 344 30.00 78.59 -84.70
CA LEU A 344 29.13 79.74 -84.51
C LEU A 344 29.91 80.98 -84.04
N GLU A 345 30.76 80.87 -83.02
CA GLU A 345 31.66 81.96 -82.59
C GLU A 345 32.59 82.42 -83.74
N ALA A 346 33.08 81.47 -84.54
CA ALA A 346 33.87 81.76 -85.75
C ALA A 346 33.04 82.40 -86.89
N ALA A 347 31.71 82.22 -86.91
CA ALA A 347 30.81 82.87 -87.86
C ALA A 347 30.38 84.27 -87.36
N GLU A 348 30.05 84.41 -86.08
CA GLU A 348 29.71 85.67 -85.42
C GLU A 348 30.87 86.67 -85.49
N SER A 349 32.11 86.22 -85.27
CA SER A 349 33.30 87.06 -85.44
C SER A 349 33.51 87.53 -86.89
N ARG A 350 33.20 86.68 -87.90
CA ARG A 350 33.19 87.11 -89.32
C ARG A 350 32.09 88.12 -89.60
N ILE A 351 30.87 87.89 -89.10
CA ILE A 351 29.74 88.82 -89.24
C ILE A 351 30.11 90.18 -88.62
N LYS A 352 30.65 90.20 -87.40
CA LYS A 352 31.12 91.42 -86.72
C LYS A 352 32.20 92.17 -87.51
N ASN A 353 33.12 91.45 -88.15
CA ASN A 353 34.09 92.06 -89.07
C ASN A 353 33.39 92.66 -90.29
N TYR A 354 32.50 91.93 -90.98
CA TYR A 354 31.73 92.43 -92.12
C TYR A 354 30.79 93.60 -91.76
N GLU A 355 30.26 93.65 -90.54
CA GLU A 355 29.50 94.79 -90.02
C GLU A 355 30.40 96.02 -89.85
N SER A 356 31.62 95.83 -89.33
CA SER A 356 32.60 96.91 -89.21
C SER A 356 33.04 97.43 -90.59
N GLU A 357 33.31 96.55 -91.55
CA GLU A 357 33.61 96.89 -92.95
C GLU A 357 32.42 97.59 -93.62
N SER A 358 31.19 97.09 -93.43
CA SER A 358 29.97 97.73 -93.92
C SER A 358 29.78 99.11 -93.33
N SER A 359 30.12 99.32 -92.06
CA SER A 359 30.06 100.64 -91.41
C SER A 359 31.08 101.61 -91.99
N ALA A 360 32.31 101.15 -92.26
CA ALA A 360 33.37 101.94 -92.90
C ALA A 360 33.02 102.30 -94.35
N LEU A 361 32.48 101.35 -95.12
CA LEU A 361 31.98 101.58 -96.48
C LEU A 361 30.79 102.55 -96.51
N LYS A 362 29.85 102.44 -95.55
CA LYS A 362 28.76 103.43 -95.38
C LYS A 362 29.30 104.83 -95.06
N LEU A 363 30.35 104.93 -94.25
CA LEU A 363 31.01 106.21 -93.95
C LEU A 363 31.66 106.81 -95.22
N GLN A 364 32.39 106.00 -96.00
CA GLN A 364 33.00 106.42 -97.27
C GLN A 364 31.94 106.82 -98.30
N ILE A 365 30.84 106.08 -98.42
CA ILE A 365 29.70 106.43 -99.28
C ILE A 365 29.11 107.77 -98.83
N LYS A 366 28.92 107.98 -97.52
CA LYS A 366 28.44 109.27 -97.01
C LYS A 366 29.42 110.40 -97.36
N GLU A 367 30.71 110.24 -97.10
CA GLU A 367 31.71 111.25 -97.48
C GLU A 367 31.68 111.58 -98.98
N LEU A 368 31.46 110.59 -99.85
CA LEU A 368 31.35 110.79 -101.30
C LEU A 368 30.04 111.50 -101.68
N VAL A 369 28.93 111.22 -100.99
CA VAL A 369 27.66 111.96 -101.14
C VAL A 369 27.81 113.40 -100.67
N ASP A 370 28.36 113.64 -99.47
CA ASP A 370 28.60 114.97 -98.91
C ASP A 370 29.50 115.80 -99.86
N LYS A 371 30.58 115.20 -100.41
CA LYS A 371 31.45 115.82 -101.43
C LYS A 371 30.70 116.09 -102.74
N TYR A 372 29.86 115.16 -103.20
CA TYR A 372 29.03 115.34 -104.38
C TYR A 372 27.99 116.46 -104.20
N GLU A 373 27.38 116.61 -103.02
CA GLU A 373 26.44 117.70 -102.73
C GLU A 373 27.12 119.06 -102.67
N ILE A 374 28.35 119.16 -102.13
CA ILE A 374 29.17 120.37 -102.18
C ILE A 374 29.51 120.74 -103.64
N VAL A 375 29.88 119.76 -104.48
CA VAL A 375 30.16 119.99 -105.90
C VAL A 375 28.88 120.37 -106.67
N ASN A 376 27.76 119.71 -106.41
CA ASN A 376 26.46 120.00 -107.03
C ASN A 376 25.95 121.39 -106.65
N THR A 377 26.03 121.78 -105.37
CA THR A 377 25.62 123.12 -104.92
C THR A 377 26.53 124.20 -105.52
N SER A 378 27.85 123.99 -105.62
CA SER A 378 28.75 124.92 -106.31
C SER A 378 28.49 124.98 -107.82
N ALA A 379 28.18 123.86 -108.48
CA ALA A 379 27.75 123.85 -109.88
C ALA A 379 26.41 124.59 -110.09
N GLN A 380 25.49 124.52 -109.13
CA GLN A 380 24.24 125.28 -109.15
C GLN A 380 24.43 126.78 -108.90
N THR A 381 25.36 127.20 -108.03
CA THR A 381 25.67 128.63 -107.86
C THR A 381 26.41 129.20 -109.07
N LEU A 382 27.37 128.47 -109.65
CA LEU A 382 28.01 128.83 -110.91
C LEU A 382 27.00 128.92 -112.06
N LYS A 383 26.05 127.98 -112.16
CA LYS A 383 24.95 128.03 -113.14
C LYS A 383 24.06 129.26 -112.93
N LYS A 384 23.74 129.62 -111.67
CA LYS A 384 22.99 130.85 -111.35
C LYS A 384 23.78 132.10 -111.76
N GLN A 385 25.07 132.18 -111.45
CA GLN A 385 25.95 133.28 -111.87
C GLN A 385 26.03 133.41 -113.40
N ALA A 386 26.19 132.31 -114.13
CA ALA A 386 26.16 132.33 -115.60
C ALA A 386 24.84 132.89 -116.15
N THR A 387 23.69 132.49 -115.58
CA THR A 387 22.37 133.06 -115.96
C THR A 387 22.14 134.50 -115.50
N MET A 388 22.97 135.03 -114.59
CA MET A 388 22.96 136.44 -114.21
C MET A 388 23.79 137.25 -115.20
N LEU A 389 25.02 136.82 -115.49
CA LEU A 389 25.92 137.44 -116.46
C LEU A 389 25.31 137.49 -117.87
N GLU A 390 24.60 136.44 -118.29
CA GLU A 390 23.88 136.43 -119.58
C GLU A 390 22.75 137.48 -119.62
N LYS A 391 22.09 137.75 -118.48
CA LYS A 391 21.07 138.81 -118.39
C LYS A 391 21.70 140.20 -118.37
N GLU A 392 22.81 140.39 -117.66
CA GLU A 392 23.55 141.65 -117.65
C GLU A 392 24.11 141.98 -119.05
N LYS A 393 24.68 141.00 -119.74
CA LYS A 393 25.10 141.09 -121.15
C LYS A 393 23.93 141.55 -122.03
N ASN A 394 22.79 140.84 -122.00
CA ASN A 394 21.63 141.18 -122.84
C ASN A 394 21.06 142.58 -122.52
N TYR A 395 21.11 143.01 -121.25
CA TYR A 395 20.74 144.37 -120.83
C TYR A 395 21.72 145.43 -121.35
N LEU A 396 23.03 145.16 -121.29
CA LEU A 396 24.08 146.04 -121.82
C LEU A 396 24.01 146.14 -123.35
N GLU A 397 23.75 145.04 -124.06
CA GLU A 397 23.52 145.01 -125.50
C GLU A 397 22.31 145.87 -125.90
N GLN A 398 21.17 145.71 -125.22
CA GLN A 398 19.99 146.58 -125.42
C GLN A 398 20.28 148.06 -125.13
N LYS A 399 21.00 148.35 -124.03
CA LYS A 399 21.37 149.73 -123.69
C LYS A 399 22.23 150.35 -124.78
N TYR A 400 23.28 149.65 -125.22
CA TYR A 400 24.22 150.10 -126.25
C TYR A 400 23.52 150.33 -127.59
N HIS A 401 22.58 149.45 -127.96
CA HIS A 401 21.74 149.62 -129.15
C HIS A 401 20.87 150.89 -129.07
N SER A 402 20.31 151.20 -127.89
CA SER A 402 19.53 152.43 -127.68
C SER A 402 20.39 153.71 -127.67
N GLU A 403 21.67 153.61 -127.29
CA GLU A 403 22.63 154.72 -127.36
C GLU A 403 23.10 154.95 -128.81
N LEU A 404 23.24 153.88 -129.61
CA LEU A 404 23.49 153.95 -131.05
C LEU A 404 22.36 154.68 -131.80
N GLU A 405 21.10 154.31 -131.61
CA GLU A 405 19.96 155.01 -132.24
C GLU A 405 19.90 156.50 -131.85
N ARG A 406 20.11 156.80 -130.56
CA ARG A 406 20.13 158.18 -130.03
C ARG A 406 21.31 158.99 -130.59
N SER A 407 22.44 158.35 -130.92
CA SER A 407 23.58 158.98 -131.59
C SER A 407 23.32 159.24 -133.09
N ALA A 408 22.56 158.36 -133.77
CA ALA A 408 22.18 158.55 -135.16
C ALA A 408 21.22 159.75 -135.32
N GLU A 409 20.25 159.92 -134.41
CA GLU A 409 19.41 161.12 -134.38
C GLU A 409 20.20 162.42 -134.19
N ALA A 410 21.25 162.38 -133.35
CA ALA A 410 22.13 163.53 -133.14
C ALA A 410 22.93 163.87 -134.41
N HIS A 411 23.39 162.85 -135.14
CA HIS A 411 24.23 163.04 -136.34
C HIS A 411 23.51 163.81 -137.46
N GLU A 412 22.25 163.51 -137.76
CA GLU A 412 21.50 164.26 -138.80
C GLU A 412 21.15 165.69 -138.35
N ARG A 413 20.89 165.93 -137.05
CA ARG A 413 20.71 167.30 -136.52
C ARG A 413 21.98 168.15 -136.71
N CYS A 414 23.17 167.57 -136.55
CA CYS A 414 24.45 168.25 -136.81
C CYS A 414 24.74 168.53 -138.29
N LYS A 415 23.98 167.95 -139.23
CA LYS A 415 24.17 168.11 -140.69
C LYS A 415 23.47 169.37 -141.23
N ALA A 416 22.43 169.84 -140.55
CA ALA A 416 21.61 170.99 -140.95
C ALA A 416 22.16 172.34 -140.46
N SER A 417 22.78 172.40 -139.29
CA SER A 417 23.36 173.64 -138.71
C SER A 417 24.85 173.84 -139.03
N GLY A 418 25.34 173.22 -140.13
CA GLY A 418 26.74 173.28 -140.57
C GLY A 418 27.07 174.40 -141.57
N LYS A 419 26.11 175.30 -141.83
CA LYS A 419 26.32 176.55 -142.58
C LYS A 419 25.90 177.70 -141.67
N GLU A 420 26.81 178.65 -141.48
CA GLU A 420 26.66 179.83 -140.60
C GLU A 420 26.55 179.47 -139.11
N VAL A 421 27.28 180.11 -138.18
CA VAL A 421 28.37 181.09 -138.33
C VAL A 421 29.31 180.98 -137.11
N ARG A 422 30.55 181.49 -137.20
CA ARG A 422 31.46 181.59 -136.04
C ARG A 422 30.93 182.62 -135.03
N VAL A 423 30.90 182.32 -133.72
CA VAL A 423 31.30 183.21 -132.59
C VAL A 423 31.02 182.59 -131.19
N GLU A 424 31.94 182.83 -130.25
CA GLU A 424 31.88 182.81 -128.75
C GLU A 424 31.47 181.56 -127.89
N SER A 425 32.49 181.02 -127.17
CA SER A 425 32.63 181.04 -125.67
C SER A 425 32.03 179.97 -124.70
N GLU A 426 32.83 178.92 -124.44
CA GLU A 426 33.31 178.36 -123.12
C GLU A 426 32.43 177.90 -121.88
N LEU A 427 32.81 176.70 -121.34
CA LEU A 427 33.11 176.30 -119.91
C LEU A 427 32.11 175.56 -118.90
N ILE A 428 32.69 174.56 -118.14
CA ILE A 428 32.36 173.99 -116.76
C ILE A 428 31.44 172.70 -116.56
N GLY A 429 31.58 171.91 -115.43
CA GLY A 429 30.88 170.61 -115.08
C GLY A 429 30.99 170.06 -113.59
N THR A 430 30.82 168.73 -113.27
CA THR A 430 31.13 167.87 -112.00
C THR A 430 30.01 167.15 -111.10
N ALA A 431 30.21 165.92 -110.45
CA ALA A 431 29.48 165.27 -109.23
C ALA A 431 29.71 163.70 -108.84
N PRO A 432 29.63 163.18 -107.54
CA PRO A 432 29.71 161.69 -107.14
C PRO A 432 29.11 161.07 -105.75
N LYS A 433 29.08 159.69 -105.52
CA LYS A 433 28.95 158.77 -104.24
C LYS A 433 27.59 157.98 -103.94
N LYS A 434 27.28 156.96 -103.04
CA LYS A 434 27.79 156.05 -101.89
C LYS A 434 26.86 154.72 -101.74
N ASP A 435 26.67 153.74 -100.77
CA ASP A 435 27.04 153.27 -99.35
C ASP A 435 26.74 151.72 -98.97
N PHE A 436 26.45 151.25 -97.69
CA PHE A 436 26.37 149.80 -97.10
C PHE A 436 25.09 149.44 -96.21
N ALA A 437 24.76 148.38 -95.36
CA ALA A 437 25.18 147.05 -94.67
C ALA A 437 23.90 146.36 -93.93
N SER A 438 23.71 145.26 -93.09
CA SER A 438 24.22 143.93 -92.48
C SER A 438 22.99 143.12 -91.79
N ASP A 439 22.80 142.06 -90.88
CA ASP A 439 23.35 140.97 -89.93
C ASP A 439 22.15 139.98 -89.42
N ILE A 440 21.98 139.00 -88.43
CA ILE A 440 22.56 137.81 -87.61
C ILE A 440 21.46 137.27 -86.53
N GLU A 441 21.22 136.10 -85.81
CA GLU A 441 21.51 134.58 -85.60
C GLU A 441 20.52 133.79 -84.57
N ALA A 442 20.63 132.42 -84.34
CA ALA A 442 20.22 131.48 -83.17
C ALA A 442 18.76 130.84 -82.98
N VAL A 443 18.27 129.83 -82.13
CA VAL A 443 18.58 128.57 -81.27
C VAL A 443 17.21 127.96 -80.67
N GLY A 444 16.83 126.80 -80.00
CA GLY A 444 17.29 125.47 -79.35
C GLY A 444 16.13 124.58 -78.68
N VAL A 445 16.28 123.31 -78.13
CA VAL A 445 15.16 122.28 -77.77
C VAL A 445 15.39 121.15 -76.68
N GLN A 446 14.35 120.56 -75.98
CA GLN A 446 14.31 119.13 -75.43
C GLN A 446 12.93 118.53 -74.91
N GLN A 447 12.56 117.23 -75.15
CA GLN A 447 11.43 116.47 -74.48
C GLN A 447 11.35 114.90 -74.69
N PRO A 448 12.01 113.99 -73.90
CA PRO A 448 11.73 112.53 -73.99
C PRO A 448 11.97 111.65 -72.72
N ALA A 449 11.69 112.14 -71.51
CA ALA A 449 12.12 111.47 -70.25
C ALA A 449 11.09 110.55 -69.55
N VAL A 450 9.78 110.82 -69.68
CA VAL A 450 8.78 110.40 -68.67
C VAL A 450 8.35 108.92 -68.76
N GLU A 451 8.22 108.34 -69.95
CA GLU A 451 7.61 107.01 -70.13
C GLU A 451 8.40 105.85 -69.53
N ARG A 452 9.71 106.03 -69.25
CA ARG A 452 10.57 104.98 -68.71
C ARG A 452 10.37 104.70 -67.21
N LEU A 453 9.73 105.60 -66.46
CA LEU A 453 9.48 105.42 -65.02
C LEU A 453 8.29 104.49 -64.74
N ALA A 454 7.17 104.69 -65.45
CA ALA A 454 5.91 103.98 -65.18
C ALA A 454 5.96 102.46 -65.39
N HIS A 455 6.95 101.95 -66.12
CA HIS A 455 7.13 100.50 -66.31
C HIS A 455 7.74 99.81 -65.07
N VAL A 456 8.59 100.52 -64.31
CA VAL A 456 9.36 99.96 -63.19
C VAL A 456 8.52 99.78 -61.93
N GLU A 457 7.59 100.71 -61.64
CA GLU A 457 6.69 100.59 -60.49
C GLU A 457 5.78 99.36 -60.59
N LYS A 458 5.34 99.03 -61.81
CA LYS A 458 4.44 97.89 -62.07
C LYS A 458 5.09 96.53 -61.79
N THR A 459 6.40 96.39 -62.01
CA THR A 459 7.14 95.18 -61.65
C THR A 459 7.43 95.11 -60.15
N GLN A 460 7.74 96.25 -59.51
CA GLN A 460 8.05 96.32 -58.07
C GLN A 460 6.88 95.80 -57.21
N LEU A 461 5.66 96.29 -57.46
CA LEU A 461 4.45 95.88 -56.73
C LEU A 461 4.11 94.37 -56.86
N ARG A 462 4.58 93.71 -57.92
CA ARG A 462 4.41 92.26 -58.10
C ARG A 462 5.35 91.45 -57.22
N ILE A 463 6.57 91.94 -56.99
CA ILE A 463 7.58 91.30 -56.13
C ILE A 463 7.11 91.36 -54.67
N GLU A 464 6.74 92.55 -54.18
CA GLU A 464 6.25 92.75 -52.81
C GLU A 464 5.01 91.90 -52.47
N SER A 465 4.19 91.55 -53.48
CA SER A 465 3.04 90.68 -53.30
C SER A 465 3.44 89.22 -53.06
N LEU A 466 4.47 88.74 -53.75
CA LEU A 466 4.98 87.38 -53.59
C LEU A 466 5.78 87.24 -52.29
N GLU A 467 6.53 88.27 -51.89
CA GLU A 467 7.22 88.30 -50.59
C GLU A 467 6.26 88.26 -49.40
N ARG A 468 5.09 88.90 -49.51
CA ARG A 468 4.01 88.81 -48.50
C ARG A 468 3.41 87.41 -48.39
N GLU A 469 3.31 86.68 -49.50
CA GLU A 469 2.77 85.32 -49.56
C GLU A 469 3.79 84.26 -49.10
N ASN A 470 5.08 84.48 -49.36
CA ASN A 470 6.17 83.58 -48.95
C ASN A 470 6.48 83.67 -47.44
N ARG A 471 6.28 84.85 -46.81
CA ARG A 471 6.54 85.08 -45.37
C ARG A 471 5.83 84.10 -44.41
N PRO A 472 4.50 83.85 -44.51
CA PRO A 472 3.84 82.88 -43.64
C PRO A 472 4.35 81.46 -43.88
N LEU A 473 4.64 81.07 -45.13
CA LEU A 473 5.18 79.74 -45.46
C LEU A 473 6.55 79.51 -44.80
N ALA A 474 7.44 80.51 -44.82
CA ALA A 474 8.71 80.43 -44.09
C ALA A 474 8.51 80.22 -42.58
N SER A 475 7.57 80.95 -41.95
CA SER A 475 7.26 80.78 -40.53
C SER A 475 6.59 79.43 -40.18
N GLU A 476 5.92 78.81 -41.15
CA GLU A 476 5.39 77.45 -41.03
C GLU A 476 6.53 76.42 -41.07
N VAL A 477 7.48 76.58 -41.98
CA VAL A 477 8.68 75.72 -42.08
C VAL A 477 9.54 75.78 -40.80
N ASP A 478 9.79 76.98 -40.25
CA ASP A 478 10.50 77.10 -38.97
C ASP A 478 9.71 76.46 -37.81
N ARG A 479 8.37 76.59 -37.78
CA ARG A 479 7.53 75.94 -36.75
C ARG A 479 7.57 74.41 -36.87
N CYS A 480 7.52 73.88 -38.09
CA CYS A 480 7.70 72.46 -38.37
C CYS A 480 9.07 71.98 -37.90
N ARG A 481 10.16 72.67 -38.25
CA ARG A 481 11.53 72.29 -37.84
C ARG A 481 11.70 72.28 -36.32
N VAL A 482 11.18 73.27 -35.60
CA VAL A 482 11.21 73.27 -34.11
C VAL A 482 10.38 72.12 -33.52
N SER A 483 9.28 71.72 -34.16
CA SER A 483 8.49 70.56 -33.73
C SER A 483 9.21 69.23 -34.01
N GLU A 484 9.97 69.15 -35.11
CA GLU A 484 10.80 68.01 -35.50
C GLU A 484 12.02 67.86 -34.57
N GLU A 485 12.76 68.94 -34.31
CA GLU A 485 13.87 69.01 -33.34
C GLU A 485 13.41 68.53 -31.95
N SER A 486 12.21 68.93 -31.52
CA SER A 486 11.58 68.49 -30.26
C SER A 486 11.18 67.01 -30.28
N ALA A 487 10.62 66.51 -31.39
CA ALA A 487 10.26 65.11 -31.56
C ALA A 487 11.50 64.19 -31.58
N ILE A 488 12.56 64.59 -32.29
CA ILE A 488 13.86 63.89 -32.32
C ILE A 488 14.48 63.85 -30.93
N SER A 489 14.50 64.99 -30.21
CA SER A 489 15.00 65.05 -28.83
C SER A 489 14.24 64.11 -27.88
N LYS A 490 12.92 64.00 -28.06
CA LYS A 490 12.07 63.08 -27.29
C LYS A 490 12.29 61.61 -27.68
N ALA A 491 12.53 61.32 -28.96
CA ALA A 491 12.85 59.97 -29.44
C ALA A 491 14.19 59.49 -28.89
N ALA A 492 15.24 60.33 -28.95
CA ALA A 492 16.56 60.01 -28.40
C ALA A 492 16.50 59.71 -26.88
N LEU A 493 15.71 60.47 -26.12
CA LEU A 493 15.49 60.20 -24.69
C LEU A 493 14.78 58.86 -24.43
N LEU A 494 13.90 58.43 -25.32
CA LEU A 494 13.23 57.12 -25.22
C LEU A 494 14.17 55.98 -25.63
N GLU A 495 15.00 56.15 -26.65
CA GLU A 495 16.03 55.16 -27.01
C GLU A 495 17.02 54.89 -25.87
N VAL A 496 17.47 55.93 -25.17
CA VAL A 496 18.35 55.76 -24.00
C VAL A 496 17.66 54.91 -22.93
N LYS A 497 16.39 55.20 -22.62
CA LYS A 497 15.60 54.44 -21.64
C LYS A 497 15.30 53.00 -22.08
N VAL A 498 15.17 52.75 -23.38
CA VAL A 498 15.06 51.37 -23.91
C VAL A 498 16.38 50.63 -23.67
N LYS A 499 17.53 51.23 -24.02
CA LYS A 499 18.86 50.64 -23.82
C LYS A 499 19.18 50.38 -22.33
N GLU A 500 18.77 51.28 -21.43
CA GLU A 500 18.83 51.07 -19.97
C GLU A 500 18.04 49.82 -19.53
N ARG A 501 16.82 49.63 -20.04
CA ARG A 501 15.99 48.46 -19.74
C ARG A 501 16.48 47.18 -20.39
N GLU A 502 17.08 47.25 -21.57
CA GLU A 502 17.69 46.10 -22.25
C GLU A 502 18.88 45.56 -21.45
N GLU A 503 19.76 46.44 -20.96
CA GLU A 503 20.88 46.04 -20.08
C GLU A 503 20.41 45.57 -18.68
N GLU A 504 19.32 46.13 -18.14
CA GLU A 504 18.67 45.63 -16.91
C GLU A 504 18.14 44.19 -17.11
N ILE A 505 17.37 43.93 -18.17
CA ILE A 505 16.84 42.60 -18.52
C ILE A 505 17.99 41.60 -18.76
N LYS A 506 19.02 42.00 -19.49
CA LYS A 506 20.22 41.21 -19.78
C LYS A 506 21.00 40.87 -18.50
N SER A 507 21.05 41.79 -17.54
CA SER A 507 21.64 41.56 -16.20
C SER A 507 20.82 40.57 -15.37
N LEU A 508 19.49 40.68 -15.39
CA LEU A 508 18.58 39.73 -14.73
C LEU A 508 18.68 38.33 -15.35
N LEU A 509 18.73 38.22 -16.67
CA LEU A 509 18.93 36.94 -17.37
C LEU A 509 20.28 36.29 -17.04
N LYS A 510 21.35 37.10 -16.89
CA LYS A 510 22.66 36.61 -16.43
C LYS A 510 22.59 36.06 -15.01
N LEU A 511 21.94 36.76 -14.09
CA LEU A 511 21.72 36.31 -12.71
C LEU A 511 20.87 35.03 -12.63
N ILE A 512 19.82 34.93 -13.45
CA ILE A 512 18.97 33.72 -13.55
C ILE A 512 19.80 32.53 -14.04
N ASN A 513 20.64 32.71 -15.07
CA ASN A 513 21.52 31.66 -15.56
C ASN A 513 22.57 31.26 -14.52
N GLU A 514 23.16 32.20 -13.79
CA GLU A 514 24.13 31.94 -12.72
C GLU A 514 23.49 31.16 -11.54
N ASN A 515 22.27 31.52 -11.14
CA ASN A 515 21.50 30.79 -10.13
C ASN A 515 21.07 29.39 -10.60
N GLY A 516 20.70 29.25 -11.89
CA GLY A 516 20.37 27.98 -12.52
C GLY A 516 21.57 27.03 -12.59
N VAL A 517 22.74 27.54 -13.00
CA VAL A 517 24.00 26.80 -12.99
C VAL A 517 24.42 26.44 -11.56
N GLY A 518 24.26 27.34 -10.58
CA GLY A 518 24.52 27.04 -9.17
C GLY A 518 23.64 25.90 -8.64
N SER A 519 22.34 25.90 -8.99
CA SER A 519 21.40 24.85 -8.60
C SER A 519 21.72 23.52 -9.25
N LEU A 520 22.05 23.52 -10.55
CA LEU A 520 22.48 22.33 -11.29
C LEU A 520 23.84 21.79 -10.80
N GLN A 521 24.76 22.66 -10.40
CA GLN A 521 26.07 22.26 -9.88
C GLN A 521 25.95 21.67 -8.47
N ASN A 522 25.06 22.21 -7.62
CA ASN A 522 24.74 21.59 -6.33
C ASN A 522 24.09 20.20 -6.50
N LEU A 523 23.11 20.06 -7.40
CA LEU A 523 22.50 18.76 -7.74
C LEU A 523 23.53 17.75 -8.26
N LYS A 524 24.45 18.18 -9.13
CA LYS A 524 25.53 17.36 -9.66
C LYS A 524 26.58 16.98 -8.61
N SER A 525 26.79 17.83 -7.60
CA SER A 525 27.63 17.53 -6.44
C SER A 525 26.97 16.50 -5.51
N SER A 526 25.64 16.48 -5.38
CA SER A 526 24.93 15.45 -4.60
C SER A 526 24.79 14.10 -5.31
N SER A 527 24.67 14.06 -6.65
CA SER A 527 24.52 12.78 -7.39
C SER A 527 25.83 12.05 -7.66
N GLY A 528 26.98 12.73 -7.54
CA GLY A 528 28.32 12.16 -7.72
C GLY A 528 28.58 10.83 -6.99
N PRO A 529 28.33 10.71 -5.67
CA PRO A 529 28.51 9.44 -4.94
C PRO A 529 27.56 8.32 -5.39
N GLU A 530 26.34 8.63 -5.83
CA GLU A 530 25.37 7.62 -6.28
C GLU A 530 25.77 7.02 -7.63
N CYS A 531 26.27 7.83 -8.56
CA CYS A 531 26.79 7.34 -9.84
C CYS A 531 28.00 6.41 -9.66
N ALA A 532 28.88 6.70 -8.70
CA ALA A 532 30.04 5.86 -8.39
C ALA A 532 29.64 4.50 -7.76
N ALA A 533 28.60 4.47 -6.93
CA ALA A 533 28.04 3.22 -6.43
C ALA A 533 27.44 2.36 -7.57
N TYR A 534 26.79 2.99 -8.55
CA TYR A 534 26.22 2.32 -9.70
C TYR A 534 27.27 1.74 -10.67
N SER A 535 28.37 2.44 -10.92
CA SER A 535 29.44 1.90 -11.79
C SER A 535 30.12 0.67 -11.18
N VAL A 536 30.46 0.72 -9.88
CA VAL A 536 31.06 -0.42 -9.16
C VAL A 536 30.12 -1.64 -9.14
N ALA A 537 28.80 -1.42 -9.00
CA ALA A 537 27.81 -2.49 -9.05
C ALA A 537 27.69 -3.15 -10.44
N ASN A 538 27.94 -2.41 -11.53
CA ASN A 538 27.98 -2.95 -12.89
C ASN A 538 29.32 -3.62 -13.22
N GLU A 539 30.45 -3.06 -12.77
CA GLU A 539 31.78 -3.68 -12.96
C GLU A 539 31.88 -5.05 -12.27
N MET A 540 31.29 -5.21 -11.08
CA MET A 540 31.15 -6.52 -10.43
C MET A 540 30.17 -7.48 -11.13
N ARG A 541 29.37 -7.00 -12.08
CA ARG A 541 28.39 -7.79 -12.85
C ARG A 541 28.91 -8.23 -14.20
N GLU A 542 29.86 -7.49 -14.80
CA GLU A 542 30.41 -7.74 -16.13
C GLU A 542 31.84 -8.30 -16.14
N ALA A 543 32.44 -8.52 -14.96
CA ALA A 543 33.72 -9.21 -14.80
C ALA A 543 33.67 -10.66 -15.39
N PRO A 544 34.47 -11.01 -16.42
CA PRO A 544 34.44 -12.34 -17.02
C PRO A 544 35.04 -13.41 -16.08
N SER A 545 34.31 -14.49 -15.87
CA SER A 545 34.79 -15.67 -15.13
C SER A 545 35.29 -16.74 -16.12
N ASP A 546 36.60 -16.78 -16.35
CA ASP A 546 37.27 -17.67 -17.30
C ASP A 546 37.32 -19.15 -16.86
N GLN A 547 36.17 -19.82 -16.75
CA GLN A 547 36.13 -21.28 -16.58
C GLN A 547 34.95 -22.09 -17.20
N PRO A 548 34.45 -21.83 -18.43
CA PRO A 548 33.38 -22.65 -19.02
C PRO A 548 33.81 -24.07 -19.44
N TYR A 549 35.07 -24.26 -19.85
CA TYR A 549 35.48 -25.44 -20.62
C TYR A 549 35.97 -26.64 -19.80
N SER A 550 36.18 -26.51 -18.47
CA SER A 550 36.58 -27.64 -17.62
C SER A 550 35.38 -28.51 -17.22
N VAL A 551 34.30 -27.87 -16.77
CA VAL A 551 33.14 -28.53 -16.14
C VAL A 551 32.37 -29.43 -17.11
N GLN A 552 32.44 -29.16 -18.42
CA GLN A 552 31.78 -29.99 -19.45
C GLN A 552 32.44 -31.36 -19.66
N GLY A 553 33.69 -31.55 -19.20
CA GLY A 553 34.35 -32.86 -19.17
C GLY A 553 33.90 -33.71 -17.99
N GLU A 554 33.88 -33.11 -16.80
CA GLU A 554 33.54 -33.78 -15.52
C GLU A 554 32.10 -34.30 -15.50
N VAL A 555 31.15 -33.51 -16.02
CA VAL A 555 29.73 -33.93 -16.17
C VAL A 555 29.58 -35.19 -17.04
N LYS A 556 30.42 -35.38 -18.06
CA LYS A 556 30.38 -36.57 -18.92
C LYS A 556 30.95 -37.82 -18.24
N LEU A 557 31.99 -37.67 -17.40
CA LEU A 557 32.51 -38.78 -16.59
C LEU A 557 31.48 -39.24 -15.55
N LEU A 558 30.88 -38.31 -14.79
CA LEU A 558 29.88 -38.63 -13.77
C LEU A 558 28.63 -39.30 -14.37
N GLN A 559 28.21 -38.90 -15.57
CA GLN A 559 27.07 -39.54 -16.26
C GLN A 559 27.41 -40.96 -16.78
N GLN A 560 28.70 -41.26 -17.01
CA GLN A 560 29.17 -42.60 -17.33
C GLN A 560 29.24 -43.51 -16.09
N GLU A 561 29.72 -43.01 -14.95
CA GLU A 561 29.78 -43.77 -13.68
C GLU A 561 28.40 -44.12 -13.11
N LEU A 562 27.43 -43.21 -13.21
CA LEU A 562 26.03 -43.46 -12.82
C LEU A 562 25.39 -44.56 -13.68
N SER A 563 25.86 -44.76 -14.91
CA SER A 563 25.39 -45.82 -15.81
C SER A 563 25.98 -47.20 -15.47
N THR A 564 27.14 -47.26 -14.81
CA THR A 564 27.76 -48.53 -14.38
C THR A 564 27.26 -48.99 -13.01
N ASN A 565 27.01 -48.08 -12.06
CA ASN A 565 26.61 -48.46 -10.69
C ASN A 565 25.14 -48.89 -10.55
N SER A 566 24.32 -48.74 -11.59
CA SER A 566 22.89 -49.10 -11.61
C SER A 566 22.57 -50.62 -11.56
N LYS A 567 23.59 -51.48 -11.42
CA LYS A 567 23.44 -52.95 -11.54
C LYS A 567 23.83 -53.78 -10.31
N ASN A 568 24.34 -53.17 -9.25
CA ASN A 568 24.82 -53.90 -8.08
C ASN A 568 23.97 -53.65 -6.83
N GLU A 569 23.53 -54.75 -6.24
CA GLU A 569 23.29 -54.96 -4.80
C GLU A 569 22.16 -54.15 -4.11
N THR A 570 20.98 -54.74 -4.19
CA THR A 570 20.08 -54.86 -3.04
C THR A 570 20.78 -55.53 -1.85
N LEU A 571 20.90 -54.87 -0.68
CA LEU A 571 20.71 -55.52 0.63
C LEU A 571 20.49 -54.54 1.82
N LEU A 572 19.57 -54.95 2.70
CA LEU A 572 19.39 -54.68 4.14
C LEU A 572 20.13 -53.49 4.83
N ASP A 573 19.35 -52.48 5.20
CA ASP A 573 18.91 -52.20 6.59
C ASP A 573 19.95 -52.25 7.75
N SER A 574 20.27 -51.10 8.35
CA SER A 574 20.54 -50.96 9.81
C SER A 574 20.64 -49.50 10.29
N GLU A 575 20.53 -49.35 11.62
CA GLU A 575 20.26 -48.15 12.44
C GLU A 575 21.19 -46.90 12.41
N GLN A 576 20.67 -45.84 13.04
CA GLN A 576 21.36 -44.74 13.75
C GLN A 576 21.82 -43.47 12.98
N ARG A 577 20.87 -42.51 12.94
CA ARG A 577 21.02 -41.07 13.27
C ARG A 577 22.27 -40.31 12.76
N SER A 578 22.07 -39.41 11.77
CA SER A 578 22.50 -38.00 11.86
C SER A 578 21.96 -37.12 10.71
N ASN A 579 21.17 -36.10 11.08
CA ASN A 579 21.00 -34.77 10.44
C ASN A 579 20.70 -34.61 8.92
N SER A 580 20.21 -33.41 8.56
CA SER A 580 19.89 -32.92 7.19
C SER A 580 18.64 -33.56 6.54
N ASP A 581 17.87 -32.89 5.66
CA ASP A 581 17.86 -31.47 5.30
C ASP A 581 16.49 -30.97 4.75
N GLY A 582 16.30 -29.65 4.73
CA GLY A 582 15.29 -28.95 3.92
C GLY A 582 13.89 -28.77 4.55
N LYS A 583 13.15 -27.68 4.28
CA LYS A 583 13.41 -26.50 3.42
C LYS A 583 12.83 -25.20 4.05
N ARG A 584 13.26 -24.07 3.49
CA ARG A 584 12.78 -22.67 3.71
C ARG A 584 11.24 -22.60 3.87
N LEU A 585 10.67 -21.73 4.71
CA LEU A 585 10.68 -20.25 4.59
C LEU A 585 10.64 -19.51 5.95
N ARG A 586 10.81 -18.18 5.95
CA ARG A 586 10.91 -17.32 7.15
C ARG A 586 10.09 -16.02 7.02
N SER A 587 9.01 -15.91 7.79
CA SER A 587 8.18 -14.71 8.02
C SER A 587 7.09 -15.06 9.07
N PRO A 588 6.33 -14.13 9.70
CA PRO A 588 6.21 -12.69 9.41
C PRO A 588 6.30 -11.74 10.64
N LYS A 589 5.99 -10.44 10.40
CA LYS A 589 5.64 -9.35 11.34
C LYS A 589 6.74 -8.67 12.17
N VAL A 590 7.09 -7.46 11.73
CA VAL A 590 6.74 -6.21 12.46
C VAL A 590 5.94 -5.32 11.48
N PHE A 591 5.28 -4.25 11.94
CA PHE A 591 4.37 -3.36 11.20
C PHE A 591 4.58 -1.90 11.67
N SER A 592 4.07 -0.91 10.91
CA SER A 592 3.91 0.52 11.30
C SER A 592 5.18 1.39 11.44
N ASP A 593 5.17 2.73 11.23
CA ASP A 593 4.20 3.64 10.57
C ASP A 593 4.78 5.07 10.30
N PHE A 594 4.17 5.80 9.34
CA PHE A 594 4.03 7.30 9.25
C PHE A 594 5.28 8.21 9.06
N VAL A 595 5.20 9.49 8.61
CA VAL A 595 4.10 10.47 8.38
C VAL A 595 4.29 11.23 7.02
N CYS A 596 3.25 11.90 6.49
CA CYS A 596 3.28 12.80 5.32
C CYS A 596 3.46 14.31 5.67
N MET A 597 3.81 15.14 4.67
CA MET A 597 3.40 16.56 4.40
C MET A 597 4.06 17.01 3.05
N ASP A 598 3.60 17.99 2.26
CA ASP A 598 2.45 18.92 2.33
C ASP A 598 2.01 19.45 0.91
N SER A 599 0.86 20.14 0.86
CA SER A 599 0.28 21.11 -0.11
C SER A 599 0.58 21.17 -1.64
N ASP A 600 -0.53 21.18 -2.41
CA ASP A 600 -1.01 22.20 -3.40
C ASP A 600 -0.09 22.90 -4.43
N GLU A 601 -0.39 22.80 -5.74
CA GLU A 601 -1.13 23.85 -6.51
C GLU A 601 -1.46 23.51 -8.00
N GLU A 602 -2.57 24.12 -8.46
CA GLU A 602 -3.04 24.53 -9.82
C GLU A 602 -2.30 24.16 -11.14
N LYS A 603 -3.05 23.69 -12.19
CA LYS A 603 -3.31 24.41 -13.49
C LYS A 603 -3.95 23.60 -14.65
N VAL A 604 -4.71 24.34 -15.49
CA VAL A 604 -5.07 24.13 -16.93
C VAL A 604 -5.85 22.85 -17.33
N GLU A 605 -6.80 22.78 -18.28
CA GLU A 605 -7.88 23.60 -18.92
C GLU A 605 -8.13 23.00 -20.34
N GLN A 606 -9.36 23.09 -20.86
CA GLN A 606 -9.80 22.78 -22.25
C GLN A 606 -9.95 21.26 -22.60
N SER A 607 -10.82 20.80 -23.53
CA SER A 607 -11.66 21.52 -24.53
C SER A 607 -12.94 20.77 -25.00
N LYS A 608 -13.90 21.51 -25.57
CA LYS A 608 -14.92 21.13 -26.61
C LYS A 608 -16.17 20.26 -26.27
N ARG A 609 -17.32 20.94 -26.06
CA ARG A 609 -18.57 21.04 -26.91
C ARG A 609 -19.02 19.82 -27.79
N PRO A 610 -20.34 19.66 -28.17
CA PRO A 610 -21.29 20.75 -28.54
C PRO A 610 -22.84 20.56 -28.32
N LYS A 611 -23.62 21.61 -28.67
CA LYS A 611 -25.11 21.65 -28.93
C LYS A 611 -26.02 21.47 -27.69
N ARG A 612 -27.18 22.17 -27.51
CA ARG A 612 -28.07 22.91 -28.45
C ARG A 612 -28.94 24.00 -27.74
N ALA A 613 -29.23 25.09 -28.46
CA ALA A 613 -30.47 25.91 -28.50
C ALA A 613 -31.21 26.51 -27.25
N MET A 614 -31.45 27.83 -27.36
CA MET A 614 -32.64 28.63 -26.94
C MET A 614 -32.85 29.10 -25.48
N THR A 615 -33.16 30.40 -25.39
CA THR A 615 -33.58 31.27 -24.26
C THR A 615 -35.12 31.33 -24.11
N PRO A 616 -35.75 32.18 -23.25
CA PRO A 616 -35.29 32.98 -22.08
C PRO A 616 -36.18 32.86 -20.81
N ARG A 617 -35.77 33.45 -19.68
CA ARG A 617 -36.63 34.41 -18.90
C ARG A 617 -35.85 35.20 -17.83
N ARG A 618 -36.47 36.28 -17.34
CA ARG A 618 -35.94 37.25 -16.36
C ARG A 618 -36.21 36.80 -14.92
N CYS A 619 -35.41 37.23 -13.95
CA CYS A 619 -35.79 38.37 -13.10
C CYS A 619 -34.64 38.92 -12.23
N THR A 620 -34.78 40.20 -11.90
CA THR A 620 -33.93 41.03 -11.04
C THR A 620 -34.05 40.68 -9.56
N ILE A 621 -33.03 41.02 -8.77
CA ILE A 621 -33.15 42.02 -7.68
C ILE A 621 -31.75 42.61 -7.41
N VAL A 622 -31.73 43.85 -6.88
CA VAL A 622 -30.52 44.64 -6.57
C VAL A 622 -30.56 45.01 -5.10
N ALA A 623 -29.43 44.88 -4.38
CA ALA A 623 -29.26 45.45 -3.04
C ALA A 623 -27.77 45.68 -2.70
N ASP A 624 -27.39 46.95 -2.66
CA ASP A 624 -26.40 47.64 -1.83
C ASP A 624 -25.04 47.03 -1.42
N MET A 625 -24.00 47.78 -1.82
CA MET A 625 -23.06 48.48 -0.93
C MET A 625 -22.58 47.76 0.35
N ASN A 626 -21.29 47.47 0.42
CA ASN A 626 -20.33 48.44 0.96
C ASN A 626 -18.88 48.01 0.72
N SER A 627 -18.05 48.95 0.27
CA SER A 627 -16.59 48.93 0.53
C SER A 627 -16.32 49.98 1.60
N PRO A 628 -15.32 49.77 2.46
CA PRO A 628 -14.15 50.63 2.25
C PRO A 628 -12.81 49.89 2.28
N ILE A 629 -11.99 50.27 1.31
CA ILE A 629 -10.52 50.19 1.28
C ILE A 629 -9.91 50.61 2.63
N MET A 630 -8.90 49.88 3.13
CA MET A 630 -7.59 50.46 3.51
C MET A 630 -6.52 49.44 3.94
N THR A 631 -5.26 49.88 3.79
CA THR A 631 -4.02 49.46 4.47
C THR A 631 -3.58 47.98 4.45
N ASN A 632 -2.48 47.74 3.74
CA ASN A 632 -1.49 46.71 4.09
C ASN A 632 -0.82 47.06 5.43
N GLU A 633 -0.32 46.06 6.17
CA GLU A 633 0.87 46.26 7.01
C GLU A 633 1.61 44.92 7.23
N ASP A 634 2.93 44.91 6.98
CA ASP A 634 3.80 43.77 7.28
C ASP A 634 4.16 43.75 8.78
N LYS A 635 4.30 42.55 9.38
CA LYS A 635 5.60 42.06 9.94
C LYS A 635 5.55 40.83 10.85
N SER A 636 6.74 40.23 10.93
CA SER A 636 7.36 39.56 12.09
C SER A 636 6.78 38.24 12.60
N GLU A 637 7.57 37.20 12.36
CA GLU A 637 7.77 36.09 13.28
C GLU A 637 7.96 36.56 14.72
N SER A 638 7.49 35.79 15.71
CA SER A 638 8.07 35.81 17.05
C SER A 638 7.93 34.45 17.73
N GLN A 639 8.99 34.01 18.41
CA GLN A 639 9.01 32.77 19.18
C GLN A 639 8.07 32.89 20.39
N LYS A 640 7.44 31.79 20.81
CA LYS A 640 6.80 31.73 22.12
C LYS A 640 6.92 30.36 22.78
N SER A 641 7.67 30.32 23.88
CA SER A 641 7.90 29.15 24.73
C SER A 641 6.68 28.81 25.61
N HIS A 642 6.63 27.57 26.09
CA HIS A 642 5.48 26.99 26.80
C HIS A 642 5.12 27.68 28.13
N SER A 643 3.83 27.99 28.31
CA SER A 643 3.13 28.04 29.61
C SER A 643 1.59 28.08 29.47
N GLY A 644 1.03 27.27 28.55
CA GLY A 644 -0.41 27.27 28.22
C GLY A 644 -1.26 26.28 29.02
N ASP A 645 -2.54 26.63 29.25
CA ASP A 645 -3.52 25.81 30.00
C ASP A 645 -3.85 24.46 29.34
N TYR A 646 -3.06 23.43 29.63
CA TYR A 646 -3.22 22.07 29.09
C TYR A 646 -4.58 21.40 29.38
N THR A 647 -5.38 21.95 30.30
CA THR A 647 -6.77 21.51 30.55
C THR A 647 -7.72 21.87 29.41
N LYS A 648 -7.41 22.91 28.62
CA LYS A 648 -8.20 23.36 27.47
C LYS A 648 -8.09 22.40 26.29
N PHE A 649 -6.92 21.77 26.08
CA PHE A 649 -6.65 20.85 24.97
C PHE A 649 -7.76 19.80 24.76
N THR A 650 -8.12 19.58 23.50
CA THR A 650 -8.98 18.50 23.03
C THR A 650 -8.34 17.12 23.29
N VAL A 651 -9.14 16.06 23.16
CA VAL A 651 -8.64 14.68 23.29
C VAL A 651 -7.56 14.37 22.25
N THR A 652 -7.70 14.91 21.04
CA THR A 652 -6.77 14.77 19.92
C THR A 652 -5.44 15.50 20.14
N GLU A 653 -5.46 16.73 20.67
CA GLU A 653 -4.22 17.46 21.00
C GLU A 653 -3.44 16.76 22.12
N LEU A 654 -4.13 16.29 23.18
CA LEU A 654 -3.49 15.52 24.25
C LEU A 654 -2.89 14.19 23.75
N TRP A 655 -3.56 13.51 22.82
CA TRP A 655 -3.03 12.33 22.14
C TRP A 655 -1.75 12.66 21.37
N GLN A 656 -1.77 13.72 20.54
CA GLN A 656 -0.62 14.13 19.75
C GLN A 656 0.56 14.53 20.62
N GLU A 657 0.35 15.25 21.72
CA GLU A 657 1.44 15.68 22.60
C GLU A 657 2.06 14.50 23.38
N LEU A 658 1.26 13.53 23.83
CA LEU A 658 1.76 12.28 24.40
C LEU A 658 2.57 11.46 23.38
N MET A 659 2.13 11.42 22.11
CA MET A 659 2.89 10.76 21.04
C MET A 659 4.21 11.48 20.73
N LYS A 660 4.24 12.82 20.68
CA LYS A 660 5.49 13.60 20.53
C LYS A 660 6.49 13.34 21.66
N HIS A 661 5.99 13.16 22.89
CA HIS A 661 6.83 12.79 24.04
C HIS A 661 7.16 11.28 24.14
N GLY A 662 6.72 10.47 23.17
CA GLY A 662 7.07 9.04 23.05
C GLY A 662 6.23 8.06 23.88
N PHE A 663 5.21 8.53 24.60
CA PHE A 663 4.37 7.70 25.50
C PHE A 663 3.26 6.94 24.76
N VAL A 664 3.60 6.33 23.62
CA VAL A 664 2.66 5.62 22.74
C VAL A 664 2.21 4.30 23.37
N SER A 665 3.11 3.59 24.06
CA SER A 665 2.84 2.30 24.69
C SER A 665 1.80 2.42 25.81
N GLU A 666 1.96 3.40 26.70
CA GLU A 666 1.07 3.69 27.82
C GLU A 666 -0.32 4.16 27.35
N LEU A 667 -0.40 4.79 26.16
CA LEU A 667 -1.66 5.13 25.51
C LEU A 667 -2.41 3.90 24.97
N LEU A 668 -1.70 2.90 24.46
CA LEU A 668 -2.29 1.66 23.91
C LEU A 668 -2.83 0.71 24.99
N GLU A 669 -2.34 0.78 26.23
CA GLU A 669 -2.89 0.02 27.36
C GLU A 669 -4.29 0.51 27.78
N LEU A 670 -4.61 1.78 27.54
CA LEU A 670 -5.90 2.39 27.87
C LEU A 670 -6.99 1.98 26.87
N LYS A 671 -7.50 0.75 27.00
CA LYS A 671 -8.44 0.11 26.04
C LYS A 671 -9.68 0.93 25.63
N ARG A 672 -10.15 1.90 26.44
CA ARG A 672 -11.17 2.93 26.10
C ARG A 672 -10.98 4.18 26.97
N PRO A 673 -10.11 5.14 26.61
CA PRO A 673 -9.80 6.28 27.47
C PRO A 673 -10.80 7.43 27.33
N LYS A 674 -11.16 8.07 28.44
CA LYS A 674 -11.90 9.35 28.49
C LYS A 674 -10.91 10.51 28.59
N LYS A 675 -11.36 11.75 28.30
CA LYS A 675 -10.50 12.97 28.39
C LYS A 675 -9.80 13.11 29.76
N LYS A 676 -10.42 12.68 30.86
CA LYS A 676 -9.81 12.71 32.20
C LYS A 676 -8.60 11.78 32.29
N ASP A 677 -8.78 10.52 31.90
CA ASP A 677 -7.77 9.46 31.96
C ASP A 677 -6.50 9.87 31.17
N ILE A 678 -6.69 10.51 30.01
CA ILE A 678 -5.59 11.02 29.16
C ILE A 678 -4.94 12.28 29.78
N LEU A 679 -5.74 13.21 30.34
CA LEU A 679 -5.22 14.37 31.06
C LEU A 679 -4.36 13.97 32.28
N ASP A 680 -4.78 12.95 33.01
CA ASP A 680 -4.06 12.48 34.19
C ASP A 680 -2.81 11.66 33.81
N LEU A 681 -2.83 10.96 32.66
CA LEU A 681 -1.62 10.38 32.06
C LEU A 681 -0.63 11.49 31.62
N TYR A 682 -1.10 12.54 30.95
CA TYR A 682 -0.30 13.70 30.53
C TYR A 682 0.34 14.43 31.73
N LYS A 683 -0.42 14.67 32.80
CA LYS A 683 0.13 15.23 34.06
C LYS A 683 1.25 14.37 34.64
N LYS A 684 1.09 13.04 34.63
CA LYS A 684 2.02 12.09 35.25
C LYS A 684 3.28 11.86 34.41
N LEU A 685 3.18 11.86 33.08
CA LEU A 685 4.29 11.49 32.19
C LEU A 685 5.03 12.69 31.59
N VAL A 686 4.32 13.79 31.31
CA VAL A 686 4.89 15.01 30.69
C VAL A 686 5.18 16.06 31.77
N LEU A 687 4.15 16.51 32.49
CA LEU A 687 4.29 17.60 33.49
C LEU A 687 5.00 17.20 34.78
N GLN A 688 5.32 15.91 34.97
CA GLN A 688 6.14 15.41 36.09
C GLN A 688 7.60 15.13 35.66
N ARG A 689 7.97 15.46 34.42
CA ARG A 689 9.34 15.41 33.87
C ARG A 689 9.87 16.80 33.45
N GLN A 690 9.08 17.85 33.64
CA GLN A 690 9.46 19.26 33.53
C GLN A 690 9.67 19.86 34.93
#